data_AF-A0A1Y3BXK7-F1
#
_entry.id   AF-A0A1Y3BXK7-F1
#
_cell.length_a   1.000
_cell.length_b   1.000
_cell.length_c   1.000
_cell.angle_alpha   90.00
_cell.angle_beta   90.00
_cell.angle_gamma   90.00
#
_symmetry.space_group_name_H-M   'P 1'
#
loop_
_entity.id
_entity.type
_entity.pdbx_description
1 polymer ?
#
loop_
_entity_poly.entity_id
_entity_poly.type
_entity_poly.pdbx_seq_one_letter_code
_entity_poly.pdbx_strand_id
1 'polypeptide(L)'
;MMLEHVLVLSAYLFSVGLYGLITSRNMVRALMCLELILNAVNLNFVTFSDFFDSRQLKGAIFSIFVIAIAAAEAAIGLAIVSSIYRNRKSTRINQSNLLNKLKPYHVQKWIDPMSHSVKIYDTCIGCTQCVRACPTDVLEMIPWDGCKAKQIASAPRTEDCVGCKRCESACPTDFLSKLSPFFYRQNLCPKISYFWAQVFLVQVYLVFTTNKFPWLTIIVVLPIFAGSLIFFLPHKGNRVIRWYTICICMLELLLTTYAFCYHFQLDDPLIQLVEDYKWINFFDFRWKLGIDGLSLGPVLLTGFITTLATLAAWPVTRDSRLFHFLMLAMYSGQIGSFSSRDLLLFFIMWELELIPVYLLLSMWGGKKRLYSATKFILYTAGGSIFLLMGVLGVGLYGSNEPTLNFETSVNQSYPVALEIIFYIGFLIAFAVKLPILPLHTWLPDTHGEAHYSTCMLLAGILLKMGAYGLIRINMELLPHAHSIFSPWLMVVGTIQIIYAASTSLGQRNLKKRIAYSSVSHMGFILIGIASITDTGLNGAILQIISHGFIGAALFFLAGTSYDRIRLVYLDEMGGVAIPMPKIFTMFSSFSMASLALPGMSGFVAEVLVFLGIITSQKYLLMPKIAITFVMAIGMILTPIYLLSMSRQIFYGYKLFNTPNSYVFDSGPRELFVSISIFIPVIGIGMYPDFVLSLSVDKVEGILSNYFYR
;
A
#
# COMPACT_ATOMS: atom_id res chain seq x y z
N MET A 1 -27.19 18.86 32.17
CA MET A 1 -27.82 17.71 31.49
C MET A 1 -27.20 16.46 32.11
N MET A 2 -27.96 15.49 32.64
CA MET A 2 -27.33 14.33 33.31
C MET A 2 -26.45 13.58 32.31
N LEU A 3 -25.18 13.34 32.67
CA LEU A 3 -24.16 12.63 31.88
C LEU A 3 -24.73 11.36 31.23
N GLU A 4 -25.56 10.63 31.98
CA GLU A 4 -26.25 9.43 31.54
C GLU A 4 -27.09 9.63 30.28
N HIS A 5 -27.83 10.73 30.16
CA HIS A 5 -28.68 10.98 28.99
C HIS A 5 -27.86 11.21 27.72
N VAL A 6 -26.70 11.88 27.83
CA VAL A 6 -25.86 12.14 26.66
C VAL A 6 -25.07 10.89 26.27
N LEU A 7 -24.65 10.07 27.23
CA LEU A 7 -24.02 8.77 26.95
C LEU A 7 -25.00 7.78 26.31
N VAL A 8 -26.26 7.76 26.75
CA VAL A 8 -27.30 6.94 26.11
C VAL A 8 -27.57 7.44 24.68
N LEU A 9 -27.62 8.77 24.49
CA LEU A 9 -27.80 9.37 23.17
C LEU A 9 -26.63 9.07 22.23
N SER A 10 -25.38 9.22 22.70
CA SER A 10 -24.19 8.94 21.90
C SER A 10 -24.08 7.46 21.55
N ALA A 11 -24.33 6.55 22.51
CA ALA A 11 -24.39 5.11 22.27
C ALA A 11 -25.48 4.75 21.25
N TYR A 12 -26.66 5.37 21.33
CA TYR A 12 -27.73 5.18 20.37
C TYR A 12 -27.33 5.65 18.96
N LEU A 13 -26.80 6.87 18.83
CA LEU A 13 -26.35 7.43 17.54
C LEU A 13 -25.23 6.60 16.92
N PHE A 14 -24.27 6.14 17.73
CA PHE A 14 -23.20 5.26 17.29
C PHE A 14 -23.75 3.92 16.78
N SER A 15 -24.69 3.32 17.52
CA SER A 15 -25.32 2.04 17.16
C SER A 15 -26.11 2.14 15.85
N VAL A 16 -26.89 3.21 15.68
CA VAL A 16 -27.67 3.49 14.46
C VAL A 16 -26.74 3.76 13.28
N GLY A 17 -25.68 4.54 13.49
CA GLY A 17 -24.66 4.81 12.48
C GLY A 17 -23.95 3.54 12.03
N LEU A 18 -23.50 2.71 12.98
CA LEU A 18 -22.82 1.44 12.70
C LEU A 18 -23.74 0.45 11.95
N TYR A 19 -24.98 0.29 12.42
CA TYR A 19 -25.98 -0.54 11.74
C TYR A 19 -26.27 -0.04 10.33
N GLY A 20 -26.44 1.28 10.17
CA GLY A 20 -26.69 1.93 8.90
C GLY A 20 -25.52 1.77 7.92
N LEU A 21 -24.28 1.86 8.41
CA LEU A 21 -23.07 1.67 7.61
C LEU A 21 -23.00 0.23 7.07
N ILE A 22 -23.17 -0.77 7.95
CA ILE A 22 -23.11 -2.20 7.60
C ILE A 22 -24.22 -2.59 6.62
N THR A 23 -25.42 -2.02 6.77
CA THR A 23 -26.58 -2.34 5.92
C THR A 23 -26.69 -1.47 4.67
N SER A 24 -25.90 -0.40 4.57
CA SER A 24 -26.04 0.57 3.48
C SER A 24 -25.72 -0.04 2.12
N ARG A 25 -26.70 0.02 1.22
CA ARG A 25 -26.54 -0.29 -0.21
C ARG A 25 -26.42 0.96 -1.07
N ASN A 26 -26.43 2.15 -0.49
CA ASN A 26 -26.34 3.44 -1.19
C ASN A 26 -25.14 4.21 -0.63
N MET A 27 -24.26 4.71 -1.49
CA MET A 27 -23.03 5.40 -1.05
C MET A 27 -23.32 6.67 -0.24
N VAL A 28 -24.36 7.40 -0.61
CA VAL A 28 -24.77 8.60 0.13
C VAL A 28 -25.25 8.24 1.54
N ARG A 29 -25.98 7.12 1.69
CA ARG A 29 -26.44 6.65 3.00
C ARG A 29 -25.25 6.20 3.85
N ALA A 30 -24.24 5.55 3.25
CA ALA A 30 -23.02 5.16 3.95
C ALA A 30 -22.27 6.38 4.52
N LEU A 31 -22.11 7.45 3.73
CA LEU A 31 -21.48 8.70 4.19
C LEU A 31 -22.26 9.38 5.31
N MET A 32 -23.60 9.43 5.22
CA MET A 32 -24.43 9.96 6.32
C MET A 32 -24.31 9.13 7.60
N CYS A 33 -24.18 7.81 7.49
CA CYS A 33 -23.99 6.93 8.64
C CYS A 33 -22.61 7.12 9.29
N LEU A 34 -21.57 7.41 8.51
CA LEU A 34 -20.24 7.73 9.01
C LEU A 34 -20.26 9.05 9.82
N GLU A 35 -20.91 10.08 9.29
CA GLU A 35 -21.11 11.36 9.98
C GLU A 35 -21.89 11.20 11.30
N LEU A 36 -22.88 10.32 11.33
CA LEU A 36 -23.62 9.98 12.56
C LEU A 36 -22.72 9.36 13.64
N ILE A 37 -21.78 8.51 13.24
CA ILE A 37 -20.80 7.90 14.14
C ILE A 37 -19.84 8.97 14.68
N LEU A 38 -19.30 9.83 13.81
CA LEU A 38 -18.37 10.90 14.23
C LEU A 38 -19.04 11.91 15.16
N ASN A 39 -20.32 12.22 14.95
CA ASN A 39 -21.08 13.08 15.85
C ASN A 39 -21.37 12.45 17.22
N ALA A 40 -21.57 11.12 17.28
CA ALA A 40 -21.66 10.41 18.56
C ALA A 40 -20.36 10.50 19.36
N VAL A 41 -19.21 10.43 18.67
CA VAL A 41 -17.88 10.59 19.28
C VAL A 41 -17.67 12.02 19.78
N ASN A 42 -18.08 13.04 19.00
CA ASN A 42 -18.00 14.44 19.43
C ASN A 42 -18.82 14.72 20.68
N LEU A 43 -20.03 14.15 20.77
CA LEU A 43 -20.87 14.25 21.96
C LEU A 43 -20.17 13.68 23.19
N ASN A 44 -19.48 12.54 23.05
CA ASN A 44 -18.70 11.96 24.14
C ASN A 44 -17.51 12.84 24.54
N PHE A 45 -16.76 13.41 23.58
CA PHE A 45 -15.62 14.28 23.90
C PHE A 45 -16.03 15.53 24.67
N VAL A 46 -17.12 16.18 24.26
CA VAL A 46 -17.61 17.39 24.92
C VAL A 46 -18.16 17.08 26.30
N THR A 47 -18.94 16.00 26.46
CA THR A 47 -19.53 15.66 27.77
C THR A 47 -18.55 15.12 28.78
N PHE A 48 -17.57 14.32 28.37
CA PHE A 48 -16.52 13.89 29.29
C PHE A 48 -15.64 15.06 29.73
N SER A 49 -15.32 15.99 28.82
CA SER A 49 -14.59 17.21 29.18
C SER A 49 -15.35 18.08 30.18
N ASP A 50 -16.64 18.28 29.97
CA ASP A 50 -17.50 19.07 30.87
C ASP A 50 -17.70 18.39 32.23
N PHE A 51 -17.80 17.05 32.27
CA PHE A 51 -17.99 16.27 33.49
C PHE A 51 -16.74 16.25 34.39
N PHE A 52 -15.54 16.13 33.81
CA PHE A 52 -14.30 16.09 34.59
C PHE A 52 -13.83 17.48 35.02
N ASP A 53 -13.95 18.51 34.17
CA ASP A 53 -13.58 19.88 34.51
C ASP A 53 -14.20 20.92 33.55
N SER A 54 -15.30 21.56 33.98
CA SER A 54 -16.06 22.56 33.19
C SER A 54 -15.25 23.79 32.72
N ARG A 55 -14.04 24.01 33.24
CA ARG A 55 -13.15 25.13 32.79
C ARG A 55 -12.21 24.74 31.65
N GLN A 56 -12.06 23.46 31.31
CA GLN A 56 -11.15 23.03 30.25
C GLN A 56 -11.86 22.91 28.90
N LEU A 57 -11.44 23.73 27.93
CA LEU A 57 -11.92 23.72 26.54
C LEU A 57 -11.40 22.52 25.72
N LYS A 58 -10.72 21.54 26.33
CA LYS A 58 -10.03 20.45 25.64
C LYS A 58 -10.99 19.59 24.81
N GLY A 59 -12.13 19.17 25.36
CA GLY A 59 -13.14 18.38 24.62
C GLY A 59 -13.78 19.14 23.46
N ALA A 60 -14.00 20.44 23.63
CA ALA A 60 -14.49 21.31 22.55
C ALA A 60 -13.48 21.42 21.41
N ILE A 61 -12.18 21.57 21.72
CA ILE A 61 -11.11 21.64 20.71
C ILE A 61 -10.98 20.31 19.94
N PHE A 62 -11.04 19.16 20.63
CA PHE A 62 -11.04 17.86 19.96
C PHE A 62 -12.26 17.67 19.06
N SER A 63 -13.45 18.11 19.49
CA SER A 63 -14.64 18.06 18.66
C SER A 63 -14.48 18.89 17.38
N ILE A 64 -13.83 20.05 17.46
CA ILE A 64 -13.53 20.90 16.30
C ILE A 64 -12.56 20.21 15.35
N PHE A 65 -11.53 19.53 15.87
CA PHE A 65 -10.58 18.76 15.06
C PHE A 65 -11.25 17.59 14.35
N VAL A 66 -12.10 16.82 15.05
CA VAL A 66 -12.88 15.72 14.47
C VAL A 66 -13.85 16.25 13.41
N ILE A 67 -14.52 17.39 13.65
CA ILE A 67 -15.38 18.04 12.65
C ILE A 67 -14.58 18.46 11.40
N ALA A 68 -13.34 18.95 11.57
CA ALA A 68 -12.49 19.34 10.44
C ALA A 68 -12.07 18.12 9.59
N ILE A 69 -11.72 17.01 10.23
CA ILE A 69 -11.43 15.75 9.54
C ILE A 69 -12.68 15.20 8.85
N ALA A 70 -13.81 15.14 9.55
CA ALA A 70 -15.09 14.71 8.99
C ALA A 70 -15.47 15.52 7.75
N ALA A 71 -15.32 16.85 7.81
CA ALA A 71 -15.58 17.73 6.68
C ALA A 71 -14.66 17.45 5.47
N ALA A 72 -13.38 17.16 5.71
CA ALA A 72 -12.44 16.79 4.65
C ALA A 72 -12.81 15.43 4.01
N GLU A 73 -13.14 14.43 4.83
CA GLU A 73 -13.59 13.11 4.39
C GLU A 73 -14.91 13.19 3.62
N ALA A 74 -15.88 13.96 4.09
CA ALA A 74 -17.16 14.19 3.44
C ALA A 74 -16.99 14.89 2.08
N ALA A 75 -16.10 15.89 1.98
CA ALA A 75 -15.82 16.57 0.73
C ALA A 75 -15.23 15.62 -0.32
N ILE A 76 -14.27 14.77 0.10
CA ILE A 76 -13.68 13.74 -0.77
C ILE A 76 -14.73 12.69 -1.12
N GLY A 77 -15.50 12.21 -0.14
CA GLY A 77 -16.58 11.24 -0.31
C GLY A 77 -17.64 11.71 -1.29
N LEU A 78 -18.11 12.95 -1.16
CA LEU A 78 -19.06 13.58 -2.08
C LEU A 78 -18.47 13.81 -3.47
N ALA A 79 -17.19 14.20 -3.58
CA ALA A 79 -16.52 14.33 -4.87
C ALA A 79 -16.44 12.98 -5.60
N ILE A 80 -16.16 11.90 -4.87
CA ILE A 80 -16.16 10.53 -5.40
C ILE A 80 -17.57 10.11 -5.81
N VAL A 81 -18.58 10.33 -4.96
CA VAL A 81 -19.98 10.01 -5.28
C VAL A 81 -20.47 10.80 -6.48
N SER A 82 -20.13 12.09 -6.59
CA SER A 82 -20.47 12.96 -7.71
C SER A 82 -19.80 12.49 -9.01
N SER A 83 -18.52 12.12 -8.96
CA SER A 83 -17.80 11.53 -10.10
C SER A 83 -18.41 10.20 -10.55
N ILE A 84 -18.79 9.34 -9.60
CA ILE A 84 -19.46 8.07 -9.89
C ILE A 84 -20.86 8.29 -10.44
N TYR A 85 -21.62 9.25 -9.90
CA TYR A 85 -22.96 9.58 -10.38
C TYR A 85 -22.91 10.17 -11.79
N ARG A 86 -21.94 11.04 -12.10
CA ARG A 86 -21.74 11.58 -13.46
C ARG A 86 -21.49 10.46 -14.48
N ASN A 87 -20.77 9.41 -14.09
CA ASN A 87 -20.43 8.30 -14.99
C ASN A 87 -21.46 7.15 -15.00
N ARG A 88 -22.23 6.94 -13.93
CA ARG A 88 -23.15 5.79 -13.79
C ARG A 88 -24.63 6.16 -13.64
N LYS A 89 -24.97 7.44 -13.46
CA LYS A 89 -26.32 7.96 -13.13
C LYS A 89 -27.03 7.25 -11.96
N SER A 90 -26.28 6.54 -11.11
CA SER A 90 -26.81 5.73 -10.01
C SER A 90 -25.85 5.73 -8.82
N THR A 91 -26.40 5.81 -7.61
CA THR A 91 -25.67 5.87 -6.32
C THR A 91 -25.75 4.55 -5.53
N ARG A 92 -26.35 3.49 -6.09
CA ARG A 92 -26.50 2.18 -5.46
C ARG A 92 -25.22 1.35 -5.60
N ILE A 93 -24.75 0.78 -4.49
CA ILE A 93 -23.52 -0.02 -4.31
C ILE A 93 -23.66 -1.44 -4.89
N ASN A 94 -24.88 -1.90 -5.22
CA ASN A 94 -25.08 -3.20 -5.88
C ASN A 94 -26.17 -3.16 -6.96
N GLN A 95 -25.77 -3.49 -8.19
CA GLN A 95 -26.35 -4.64 -8.90
C GLN A 95 -25.48 -5.10 -10.08
N SER A 96 -25.18 -6.38 -10.03
CA SER A 96 -24.67 -7.30 -11.05
C SER A 96 -25.56 -7.46 -12.28
N ASN A 97 -26.26 -6.42 -12.74
CA ASN A 97 -27.16 -6.48 -13.91
C ASN A 97 -26.80 -5.43 -14.95
N LEU A 98 -25.73 -5.68 -15.69
CA LEU A 98 -25.46 -5.04 -16.98
C LEU A 98 -25.10 -6.07 -18.07
N LEU A 99 -25.55 -7.31 -17.89
CA LEU A 99 -25.52 -8.37 -18.91
C LEU A 99 -26.90 -8.68 -19.51
N ASN A 100 -28.02 -8.18 -18.95
CA ASN A 100 -29.37 -8.57 -19.39
C ASN A 100 -30.21 -7.44 -20.04
N LYS A 101 -29.60 -6.33 -20.46
CA LYS A 101 -30.32 -5.23 -21.12
C LYS A 101 -29.71 -4.74 -22.44
N LEU A 102 -29.10 -5.64 -23.20
CA LEU A 102 -28.92 -5.47 -24.63
C LEU A 102 -29.39 -6.75 -25.34
N LYS A 103 -30.70 -6.81 -25.63
CA LYS A 103 -31.19 -7.66 -26.72
C LYS A 103 -30.62 -7.14 -28.04
N PRO A 104 -30.32 -8.03 -29.00
CA PRO A 104 -29.60 -7.67 -30.22
C PRO A 104 -30.55 -6.90 -31.14
N TYR A 105 -30.18 -5.67 -31.50
CA TYR A 105 -30.70 -5.07 -32.73
C TYR A 105 -29.68 -5.34 -33.83
N HIS A 106 -30.14 -6.06 -34.85
CA HIS A 106 -29.47 -6.26 -36.12
C HIS A 106 -28.81 -4.97 -36.62
N VAL A 107 -27.49 -4.97 -36.78
CA VAL A 107 -26.86 -4.29 -37.92
C VAL A 107 -25.83 -5.26 -38.50
N GLN A 108 -26.29 -5.91 -39.55
CA GLN A 108 -25.54 -6.81 -40.40
C GLN A 108 -24.86 -5.97 -41.47
N LYS A 109 -23.56 -5.69 -41.29
CA LYS A 109 -22.54 -5.46 -42.32
C LYS A 109 -21.25 -4.97 -41.65
N TRP A 110 -20.12 -5.40 -42.23
CA TRP A 110 -18.73 -5.08 -41.89
C TRP A 110 -18.02 -6.05 -40.93
N ILE A 111 -17.85 -7.27 -41.43
CA ILE A 111 -16.66 -8.08 -41.16
C ILE A 111 -15.70 -7.79 -42.32
N ASP A 112 -14.56 -7.17 -42.04
CA ASP A 112 -13.24 -7.61 -42.50
C ASP A 112 -12.14 -6.98 -41.62
N PRO A 113 -11.06 -7.71 -41.28
CA PRO A 113 -10.07 -7.29 -40.31
C PRO A 113 -8.90 -6.56 -41.01
N MET A 114 -8.54 -5.36 -40.55
CA MET A 114 -7.22 -4.79 -40.83
C MET A 114 -6.54 -4.28 -39.57
N SER A 115 -5.54 -5.04 -39.16
CA SER A 115 -4.45 -4.65 -38.28
C SER A 115 -3.62 -3.54 -38.91
N HIS A 116 -3.57 -2.34 -38.30
CA HIS A 116 -2.42 -1.44 -38.49
C HIS A 116 -2.10 -0.66 -37.21
N SER A 117 -0.86 -0.79 -36.77
CA SER A 117 -0.17 0.07 -35.82
C SER A 117 0.15 1.42 -36.48
N VAL A 118 -0.31 2.53 -35.91
CA VAL A 118 0.02 3.87 -36.41
C VAL A 118 1.17 4.47 -35.59
N LYS A 119 2.33 4.64 -36.24
CA LYS A 119 3.38 5.59 -35.83
C LYS A 119 2.90 6.99 -36.20
N ILE A 120 2.73 7.86 -35.21
CA ILE A 120 2.44 9.28 -35.42
C ILE A 120 3.78 10.02 -35.51
N TYR A 121 4.04 10.66 -36.65
CA TYR A 121 5.00 11.76 -36.76
C TYR A 121 4.20 13.07 -36.87
N ASP A 122 4.60 14.06 -36.08
CA ASP A 122 4.02 15.40 -36.07
C ASP A 122 4.29 16.11 -37.40
N THR A 123 3.24 16.45 -38.16
CA THR A 123 2.99 17.77 -38.76
C THR A 123 1.77 17.72 -39.69
N CYS A 124 0.61 18.18 -39.19
CA CYS A 124 -0.47 18.71 -40.02
C CYS A 124 -1.18 19.81 -39.21
N ILE A 125 -0.78 21.06 -39.44
CA ILE A 125 -1.59 22.21 -39.05
C ILE A 125 -2.49 22.49 -40.25
N GLY A 126 -3.74 22.05 -40.18
CA GLY A 126 -4.74 22.22 -41.22
C GLY A 126 -6.14 22.11 -40.64
N CYS A 127 -7.04 22.98 -41.10
CA CYS A 127 -8.43 23.10 -40.64
C CYS A 127 -9.20 21.78 -40.84
N THR A 128 -10.09 21.45 -39.91
CA THR A 128 -10.83 20.16 -39.82
C THR A 128 -11.73 19.85 -41.03
N GLN A 129 -11.91 20.78 -41.97
CA GLN A 129 -12.66 20.54 -43.21
C GLN A 129 -11.84 19.90 -44.34
N CYS A 130 -10.50 20.04 -44.36
CA CYS A 130 -9.66 19.48 -45.42
C CYS A 130 -9.45 17.96 -45.32
N VAL A 131 -9.57 17.38 -44.11
CA VAL A 131 -9.37 15.93 -43.87
C VAL A 131 -10.55 15.09 -44.39
N ARG A 132 -11.71 15.70 -44.69
CA ARG A 132 -12.91 14.97 -45.15
C ARG A 132 -13.01 14.80 -46.67
N ALA A 133 -12.14 15.41 -47.46
CA ALA A 133 -12.30 15.51 -48.92
C ALA A 133 -11.31 14.69 -49.78
N CYS A 134 -10.40 13.92 -49.19
CA CYS A 134 -9.51 13.06 -49.98
C CYS A 134 -10.12 11.66 -50.18
N PRO A 135 -10.36 11.23 -51.43
CA PRO A 135 -10.59 9.82 -51.72
C PRO A 135 -9.27 9.06 -51.56
N THR A 136 -9.34 7.94 -50.85
CA THR A 136 -8.28 6.94 -50.78
C THR A 136 -8.04 6.36 -52.17
N ASP A 137 -6.84 6.51 -52.71
CA ASP A 137 -6.07 5.52 -53.49
C ASP A 137 -4.88 6.23 -54.15
N VAL A 138 -3.76 5.52 -54.29
CA VAL A 138 -2.42 5.93 -54.78
C VAL A 138 -1.43 6.31 -53.67
N LEU A 139 -0.74 5.30 -53.15
CA LEU A 139 0.56 5.45 -52.47
C LEU A 139 1.51 4.41 -53.09
N GLU A 140 2.51 4.88 -53.83
CA GLU A 140 3.68 4.09 -54.24
C GLU A 140 4.81 4.40 -53.24
N MET A 141 5.43 3.37 -52.64
CA MET A 141 6.51 3.50 -51.66
C MET A 141 7.87 3.40 -52.34
N ILE A 142 8.79 4.33 -52.02
CA ILE A 142 10.22 4.29 -52.38
C ILE A 142 11.04 4.14 -51.08
N PRO A 143 12.13 3.35 -51.03
CA PRO A 143 12.90 3.13 -49.80
C PRO A 143 13.72 4.35 -49.36
N TRP A 144 13.98 4.44 -48.05
CA TRP A 144 14.63 5.56 -47.39
C TRP A 144 16.12 5.31 -47.15
N ASP A 145 16.99 6.16 -47.74
CA ASP A 145 18.43 6.20 -47.47
C ASP A 145 18.77 7.38 -46.53
N GLY A 146 19.58 7.09 -45.51
CA GLY A 146 19.72 7.92 -44.31
C GLY A 146 20.46 9.25 -44.43
N CYS A 147 20.24 10.07 -43.40
CA CYS A 147 21.03 11.19 -42.87
C CYS A 147 21.21 12.46 -43.72
N LYS A 148 20.43 13.51 -43.38
CA LYS A 148 20.89 14.87 -43.01
C LYS A 148 19.70 15.78 -42.70
N ALA A 149 19.59 16.25 -41.47
CA ALA A 149 18.67 17.32 -41.10
C ALA A 149 19.24 18.68 -41.56
N LYS A 150 18.54 19.38 -42.45
CA LYS A 150 18.74 20.82 -42.70
C LYS A 150 17.37 21.48 -42.72
N GLN A 151 17.14 22.37 -41.75
CA GLN A 151 15.91 23.14 -41.61
C GLN A 151 15.91 24.26 -42.66
N ILE A 152 15.05 24.16 -43.68
CA ILE A 152 14.72 25.27 -44.57
C ILE A 152 13.20 25.26 -44.70
N ALA A 153 12.54 26.25 -44.09
CA ALA A 153 11.14 26.53 -44.36
C ALA A 153 11.06 27.31 -45.67
N SER A 154 10.51 26.71 -46.72
CA SER A 154 10.06 27.42 -47.92
C SER A 154 8.54 27.32 -48.00
N ALA A 155 7.88 28.47 -48.13
CA ALA A 155 6.45 28.59 -48.42
C ALA A 155 6.07 27.78 -49.68
N PRO A 156 4.82 27.27 -49.79
CA PRO A 156 4.40 26.55 -50.99
C PRO A 156 4.32 27.51 -52.19
N ARG A 157 4.88 27.09 -53.33
CA ARG A 157 4.65 27.73 -54.64
C ARG A 157 3.23 27.40 -55.11
N THR A 158 2.56 28.39 -55.69
CA THR A 158 1.16 28.40 -56.13
C THR A 158 0.91 27.70 -57.47
N GLU A 159 1.78 26.80 -57.93
CA GLU A 159 1.71 26.28 -59.31
C GLU A 159 1.08 24.87 -59.45
N ASP A 160 0.78 24.17 -58.35
CA ASP A 160 0.22 22.80 -58.39
C ASP A 160 -1.28 22.73 -58.04
N CYS A 161 -2.09 23.73 -58.42
CA CYS A 161 -3.53 23.74 -58.19
C CYS A 161 -4.32 23.96 -59.49
N VAL A 162 -4.37 22.93 -60.34
CA VAL A 162 -5.32 22.87 -61.47
C VAL A 162 -6.58 22.14 -61.01
N GLY A 163 -7.70 22.86 -60.94
CA GLY A 163 -9.04 22.26 -60.92
C GLY A 163 -9.82 22.34 -59.61
N CYS A 164 -10.22 23.53 -59.17
CA CYS A 164 -11.46 23.70 -58.40
C CYS A 164 -11.97 25.15 -58.46
N LYS A 165 -12.89 25.44 -59.41
CA LYS A 165 -13.51 26.76 -59.62
C LYS A 165 -14.66 27.06 -58.63
N ARG A 166 -14.43 26.96 -57.30
CA ARG A 166 -15.50 27.29 -56.34
C ARG A 166 -15.10 27.77 -54.93
N CYS A 167 -13.87 28.26 -54.73
CA CYS A 167 -13.44 28.82 -53.44
C CYS A 167 -12.76 30.20 -53.56
N GLU A 168 -13.26 31.08 -54.42
CA GLU A 168 -13.04 32.51 -54.25
C GLU A 168 -14.16 33.05 -53.33
N SER A 169 -13.80 33.81 -52.30
CA SER A 169 -14.68 34.59 -51.39
C SER A 169 -15.06 34.03 -50.01
N ALA A 170 -14.13 33.42 -49.25
CA ALA A 170 -14.29 33.34 -47.78
C ALA A 170 -12.95 33.28 -47.02
N CYS A 171 -12.14 34.33 -47.14
CA CYS A 171 -11.13 34.65 -46.13
C CYS A 171 -10.83 36.16 -46.16
N PRO A 172 -11.33 36.96 -45.21
CA PRO A 172 -10.83 38.30 -44.99
C PRO A 172 -9.47 38.19 -44.29
N THR A 173 -8.42 38.54 -45.02
CA THR A 173 -7.11 38.90 -44.48
C THR A 173 -7.26 40.17 -43.65
N ASP A 174 -7.36 40.06 -42.33
CA ASP A 174 -7.03 41.13 -41.36
C ASP A 174 -7.19 40.64 -39.92
N PHE A 175 -6.24 39.84 -39.41
CA PHE A 175 -6.05 39.69 -37.96
C PHE A 175 -4.63 39.27 -37.52
N LEU A 176 -3.63 39.34 -38.42
CA LEU A 176 -2.22 39.01 -38.14
C LEU A 176 -1.30 40.23 -38.34
N SER A 177 -1.70 41.39 -37.82
CA SER A 177 -0.84 42.59 -37.79
C SER A 177 -0.89 43.37 -36.46
N LYS A 178 -1.61 42.88 -35.44
CA LYS A 178 -1.64 43.47 -34.10
C LYS A 178 -1.54 42.40 -33.02
N LEU A 179 -0.32 41.94 -32.73
CA LEU A 179 0.15 41.47 -31.42
C LEU A 179 1.59 40.90 -31.53
N SER A 180 2.53 41.76 -31.95
CA SER A 180 3.92 41.75 -31.48
C SER A 180 4.50 43.14 -31.77
N PRO A 181 4.60 43.99 -30.73
CA PRO A 181 5.85 44.08 -30.00
C PRO A 181 5.61 44.30 -28.50
N PHE A 182 5.29 43.25 -27.76
CA PHE A 182 5.35 43.23 -26.29
C PHE A 182 5.76 41.80 -25.93
N PHE A 183 6.74 41.64 -25.04
CA PHE A 183 7.50 40.40 -24.74
C PHE A 183 8.79 40.14 -25.53
N TYR A 184 9.57 41.20 -25.79
CA TYR A 184 11.04 41.11 -25.78
C TYR A 184 11.59 41.86 -24.55
N ARG A 185 11.27 41.35 -23.35
CA ARG A 185 11.92 41.68 -22.07
C ARG A 185 11.32 40.81 -20.96
N GLN A 186 12.01 39.73 -20.61
CA GLN A 186 12.23 39.26 -19.23
C GLN A 186 13.03 37.94 -19.25
N ASN A 187 14.33 38.06 -19.53
CA ASN A 187 15.35 37.15 -19.02
C ASN A 187 15.53 37.42 -17.51
N LEU A 188 14.55 37.03 -16.70
CA LEU A 188 14.58 37.17 -15.25
C LEU A 188 13.83 36.00 -14.60
N CYS A 189 14.32 34.77 -14.82
CA CYS A 189 14.19 33.68 -13.86
C CYS A 189 15.08 32.45 -14.19
N PRO A 190 16.39 32.55 -13.95
CA PRO A 190 17.14 31.42 -13.42
C PRO A 190 17.74 31.69 -12.03
N LYS A 191 17.50 32.88 -11.45
CA LYS A 191 18.04 33.23 -10.12
C LYS A 191 17.22 32.71 -8.94
N ILE A 192 15.92 32.45 -9.08
CA ILE A 192 15.10 31.95 -7.95
C ILE A 192 15.40 30.47 -7.66
N SER A 193 15.63 29.64 -8.70
CA SER A 193 16.03 28.23 -8.48
C SER A 193 17.44 28.11 -7.89
N TYR A 194 18.38 28.97 -8.28
CA TYR A 194 19.73 29.00 -7.69
C TYR A 194 19.75 29.60 -6.28
N PHE A 195 18.91 30.60 -6.00
CA PHE A 195 18.80 31.20 -4.67
C PHE A 195 18.20 30.22 -3.66
N TRP A 196 17.14 29.48 -4.01
CA TRP A 196 16.62 28.42 -3.15
C TRP A 196 17.58 27.23 -3.03
N ALA A 197 18.32 26.87 -4.09
CA ALA A 197 19.37 25.84 -4.01
C ALA A 197 20.55 26.26 -3.13
N GLN A 198 20.96 27.54 -3.15
CA GLN A 198 22.03 28.07 -2.30
C GLN A 198 21.56 28.27 -0.85
N VAL A 199 20.33 28.71 -0.61
CA VAL A 199 19.74 28.79 0.73
C VAL A 199 19.58 27.39 1.33
N PHE A 200 19.16 26.40 0.53
CA PHE A 200 19.09 24.99 0.95
C PHE A 200 20.48 24.40 1.23
N LEU A 201 21.49 24.67 0.38
CA LEU A 201 22.87 24.24 0.62
C LEU A 201 23.49 24.90 1.86
N VAL A 202 23.17 26.16 2.15
CA VAL A 202 23.66 26.88 3.33
C VAL A 202 22.96 26.39 4.61
N GLN A 203 21.66 26.08 4.56
CA GLN A 203 20.95 25.44 5.67
C GLN A 203 21.42 24.01 5.91
N VAL A 204 21.68 23.24 4.85
CA VAL A 204 22.26 21.90 4.93
C VAL A 204 23.68 21.96 5.52
N TYR A 205 24.52 22.91 5.08
CA TYR A 205 25.88 23.09 5.61
C TYR A 205 25.91 23.54 7.08
N LEU A 206 24.96 24.39 7.50
CA LEU A 206 24.80 24.79 8.91
C LEU A 206 24.29 23.64 9.80
N VAL A 207 23.43 22.75 9.27
CA VAL A 207 22.98 21.53 9.98
C VAL A 207 24.12 20.51 10.12
N PHE A 208 25.02 20.39 9.13
CA PHE A 208 26.17 19.49 9.19
C PHE A 208 27.20 19.85 10.27
N THR A 209 27.21 21.09 10.79
CA THR A 209 28.18 21.56 11.79
C THR A 209 27.72 21.43 13.25
N THR A 210 26.49 20.96 13.51
CA THR A 210 25.98 20.76 14.87
C THR A 210 25.66 19.28 15.13
N ASN A 211 26.13 18.76 16.26
CA ASN A 211 26.29 17.34 16.61
C ASN A 211 25.06 16.40 16.64
N LYS A 212 23.97 16.63 15.89
CA LYS A 212 22.91 15.62 15.65
C LYS A 212 22.29 15.79 14.27
N PHE A 213 22.76 15.03 13.28
CA PHE A 213 22.12 14.98 11.96
C PHE A 213 20.80 14.18 12.04
N PRO A 214 19.66 14.72 11.57
CA PRO A 214 18.35 14.07 11.71
C PRO A 214 18.12 12.99 10.64
N TRP A 215 18.80 11.84 10.79
CA TRP A 215 18.73 10.71 9.86
C TRP A 215 17.31 10.23 9.62
N LEU A 216 16.52 10.00 10.67
CA LEU A 216 15.17 9.42 10.56
C LEU A 216 14.19 10.40 9.94
N THR A 217 14.23 11.67 10.36
CA THR A 217 13.36 12.69 9.76
C THR A 217 13.65 12.84 8.27
N ILE A 218 14.92 12.78 7.85
CA ILE A 218 15.28 12.82 6.42
C ILE A 218 14.75 11.58 5.70
N ILE A 219 14.98 10.39 6.23
CA ILE A 219 14.49 9.12 5.66
C ILE A 219 12.96 9.16 5.47
N VAL A 220 12.21 9.64 6.46
CA VAL A 220 10.74 9.72 6.40
C VAL A 220 10.29 10.81 5.40
N VAL A 221 10.87 12.01 5.44
CA VAL A 221 10.35 13.15 4.67
C VAL A 221 10.83 13.14 3.21
N LEU A 222 12.01 12.60 2.92
CA LEU A 222 12.66 12.65 1.61
C LEU A 222 11.80 12.04 0.49
N PRO A 223 11.16 10.87 0.63
CA PRO A 223 10.31 10.32 -0.43
C PRO A 223 9.12 11.23 -0.80
N ILE A 224 8.39 11.78 0.18
CA ILE A 224 7.26 12.70 -0.08
C ILE A 224 7.78 13.99 -0.72
N PHE A 225 8.84 14.57 -0.16
CA PHE A 225 9.40 15.80 -0.67
C PHE A 225 9.87 15.63 -2.12
N ALA A 226 10.65 14.57 -2.39
CA ALA A 226 11.15 14.26 -3.72
C ALA A 226 10.02 13.87 -4.69
N GLY A 227 8.95 13.23 -4.19
CA GLY A 227 7.74 12.96 -4.94
C GLY A 227 7.00 14.22 -5.36
N SER A 228 6.88 15.22 -4.48
CA SER A 228 6.26 16.51 -4.81
C SER A 228 7.02 17.24 -5.93
N LEU A 229 8.34 17.07 -6.00
CA LEU A 229 9.17 17.64 -7.04
C LEU A 229 8.91 17.05 -8.44
N ILE A 230 8.27 15.87 -8.54
CA ILE A 230 7.88 15.25 -9.83
C ILE A 230 6.95 16.16 -10.63
N PHE A 231 6.13 16.98 -9.96
CA PHE A 231 5.19 17.86 -10.64
C PHE A 231 5.88 19.02 -11.39
N PHE A 232 7.10 19.39 -11.00
CA PHE A 232 7.92 20.39 -11.70
C PHE A 232 8.68 19.82 -12.91
N LEU A 233 8.74 18.49 -13.07
CA LEU A 233 9.40 17.87 -14.21
C LEU A 233 8.59 18.02 -15.50
N PRO A 234 9.25 18.13 -16.67
CA PRO A 234 8.59 18.36 -17.95
C PRO A 234 7.59 17.25 -18.30
N HIS A 235 6.38 17.66 -18.69
CA HIS A 235 5.24 16.75 -18.88
C HIS A 235 5.47 15.64 -19.92
N LYS A 236 6.35 15.87 -20.91
CA LYS A 236 6.59 14.95 -22.03
C LYS A 236 7.60 13.82 -21.72
N GLY A 237 8.20 13.77 -20.53
CA GLY A 237 9.31 12.88 -20.20
C GLY A 237 8.99 11.68 -19.30
N ASN A 238 8.20 10.69 -19.77
CA ASN A 238 7.94 9.45 -18.98
C ASN A 238 9.23 8.75 -18.53
N ARG A 239 10.27 8.77 -19.38
CA ARG A 239 11.58 8.18 -19.07
C ARG A 239 12.28 8.92 -17.94
N VAL A 240 12.20 10.26 -17.92
CA VAL A 240 12.83 11.10 -16.89
C VAL A 240 12.20 10.82 -15.53
N ILE A 241 10.88 10.77 -15.46
CA ILE A 241 10.14 10.50 -14.21
C ILE A 241 10.51 9.13 -13.62
N ARG A 242 10.57 8.09 -14.46
CA ARG A 242 10.91 6.73 -14.02
C ARG A 242 12.34 6.65 -13.46
N TRP A 243 13.32 7.21 -14.17
CA TRP A 243 14.70 7.24 -13.70
C TRP A 243 14.84 8.06 -12.41
N TYR A 244 14.21 9.24 -12.37
CA TYR A 244 14.19 10.09 -11.20
C TYR A 244 13.69 9.34 -9.96
N THR A 245 12.58 8.61 -10.07
CA THR A 245 12.03 7.86 -8.94
C THR A 245 12.88 6.68 -8.51
N ILE A 246 13.50 5.97 -9.45
CA ILE A 246 14.42 4.89 -9.12
C ILE A 246 15.65 5.45 -8.41
N CYS A 247 16.20 6.59 -8.87
CA CYS A 247 17.33 7.26 -8.22
C CYS A 247 17.00 7.69 -6.80
N ILE A 248 15.80 8.22 -6.55
CA ILE A 248 15.36 8.59 -5.18
C ILE A 248 15.27 7.36 -4.29
N CYS A 249 14.58 6.32 -4.73
CA CYS A 249 14.44 5.11 -3.93
C CYS A 249 15.80 4.46 -3.64
N MET A 250 16.71 4.43 -4.62
CA MET A 250 18.07 3.88 -4.41
C MET A 250 18.89 4.76 -3.47
N LEU A 251 18.82 6.09 -3.61
CA LEU A 251 19.47 7.02 -2.69
C LEU A 251 18.97 6.81 -1.27
N GLU A 252 17.67 6.66 -1.10
CA GLU A 252 17.06 6.50 0.21
C GLU A 252 17.37 5.12 0.82
N LEU A 253 17.40 4.04 0.01
CA LEU A 253 17.85 2.72 0.47
C LEU A 253 19.34 2.75 0.90
N LEU A 254 20.17 3.50 0.19
CA LEU A 254 21.57 3.72 0.58
C LEU A 254 21.65 4.56 1.86
N LEU A 255 20.79 5.56 2.03
CA LEU A 255 20.75 6.40 3.23
C LEU A 255 20.33 5.61 4.47
N THR A 256 19.29 4.78 4.36
CA THR A 256 18.80 3.92 5.43
C THR A 256 19.84 2.88 5.83
N THR A 257 20.46 2.20 4.86
CA THR A 257 21.54 1.24 5.14
C THR A 257 22.77 1.92 5.73
N TYR A 258 23.18 3.08 5.23
CA TYR A 258 24.26 3.88 5.81
C TYR A 258 23.98 4.26 7.28
N ALA A 259 22.79 4.78 7.56
CA ALA A 259 22.41 5.17 8.91
C ALA A 259 22.46 3.98 9.87
N PHE A 260 21.99 2.80 9.46
CA PHE A 260 22.00 1.62 10.33
C PHE A 260 23.39 1.01 10.47
N CYS A 261 24.22 0.96 9.43
CA CYS A 261 25.55 0.37 9.52
C CYS A 261 26.52 1.18 10.40
N TYR A 262 26.40 2.52 10.43
CA TYR A 262 27.35 3.38 11.15
C TYR A 262 26.84 3.93 12.49
N HIS A 263 25.52 4.07 12.65
CA HIS A 263 24.95 4.71 13.84
C HIS A 263 24.06 3.80 14.69
N PHE A 264 23.75 2.58 14.24
CA PHE A 264 23.00 1.62 15.03
C PHE A 264 23.95 0.63 15.71
N GLN A 265 23.86 0.51 17.04
CA GLN A 265 24.60 -0.45 17.84
C GLN A 265 23.69 -1.65 18.11
N LEU A 266 24.15 -2.86 17.79
CA LEU A 266 23.29 -4.06 17.90
C LEU A 266 23.05 -4.48 19.35
N ASP A 267 24.04 -4.26 20.22
CA ASP A 267 24.05 -4.79 21.60
C ASP A 267 23.19 -3.99 22.60
N ASP A 268 22.59 -2.88 22.17
CA ASP A 268 21.80 -2.00 23.03
C ASP A 268 20.28 -2.19 22.79
N PRO A 269 19.50 -2.69 23.79
CA PRO A 269 18.05 -2.91 23.66
C PRO A 269 17.23 -1.62 23.65
N LEU A 270 17.87 -0.48 23.93
CA LEU A 270 17.24 0.83 23.99
C LEU A 270 16.89 1.34 22.59
N ILE A 271 15.95 2.29 22.56
CA ILE A 271 15.59 2.97 21.31
C ILE A 271 16.75 3.86 20.89
N GLN A 272 17.20 3.68 19.65
CA GLN A 272 18.31 4.41 19.05
C GLN A 272 17.81 5.35 17.96
N LEU A 273 18.72 6.23 17.49
CA LEU A 273 18.42 7.29 16.52
C LEU A 273 17.21 8.15 16.93
N VAL A 274 17.06 8.40 18.24
CA VAL A 274 15.92 9.15 18.77
C VAL A 274 16.02 10.61 18.38
N GLU A 275 14.98 11.07 17.69
CA GLU A 275 14.79 12.47 17.31
C GLU A 275 13.49 12.94 17.95
N ASP A 276 13.56 13.95 18.82
CA ASP A 276 12.40 14.49 19.53
C ASP A 276 12.29 16.01 19.25
N TYR A 277 11.28 16.39 18.45
CA TYR A 277 10.93 17.78 18.21
C TYR A 277 9.49 18.05 18.66
N LYS A 278 9.30 19.06 19.50
CA LYS A 278 7.96 19.51 19.90
C LYS A 278 7.27 20.17 18.70
N TRP A 279 6.13 19.62 18.26
CA TRP A 279 5.39 20.17 17.13
C TRP A 279 4.18 21.00 17.59
N ILE A 280 3.33 20.47 18.46
CA ILE A 280 2.16 21.19 19.02
C ILE A 280 2.16 21.09 20.53
N ASN A 281 2.42 22.22 21.20
CA ASN A 281 2.55 22.28 22.67
C ASN A 281 1.24 21.99 23.42
N PHE A 282 0.08 22.25 22.84
CA PHE A 282 -1.21 22.09 23.53
C PHE A 282 -1.59 20.63 23.83
N PHE A 283 -1.13 19.69 22.98
CA PHE A 283 -1.43 18.26 23.10
C PHE A 283 -0.18 17.41 23.42
N ASP A 284 0.93 18.05 23.81
CA ASP A 284 2.28 17.45 23.86
C ASP A 284 2.58 16.57 22.63
N PHE A 285 2.11 17.01 21.46
CA PHE A 285 2.33 16.26 20.23
C PHE A 285 3.74 16.53 19.72
N ARG A 286 4.53 15.46 19.66
CA ARG A 286 5.94 15.52 19.31
C ARG A 286 6.18 14.77 18.01
N TRP A 287 6.99 15.38 17.15
CA TRP A 287 7.64 14.65 16.07
C TRP A 287 8.76 13.82 16.70
N LYS A 288 8.37 12.69 17.31
CA LYS A 288 9.29 11.75 17.95
C LYS A 288 9.47 10.52 17.07
N LEU A 289 10.66 10.37 16.52
CA LEU A 289 11.08 9.20 15.75
C LEU A 289 12.15 8.43 16.52
N GLY A 290 12.21 7.12 16.32
CA GLY A 290 13.24 6.27 16.91
C GLY A 290 13.16 4.85 16.37
N ILE A 291 14.27 4.13 16.37
CA ILE A 291 14.39 2.77 15.86
C ILE A 291 14.97 1.86 16.93
N ASP A 292 14.43 0.65 17.03
CA ASP A 292 15.02 -0.49 17.74
C ASP A 292 14.91 -1.75 16.87
N GLY A 293 15.35 -2.88 17.43
CA GLY A 293 15.43 -4.16 16.76
C GLY A 293 14.17 -4.61 16.01
N LEU A 294 12.98 -4.35 16.56
CA LEU A 294 11.72 -4.72 15.89
C LEU A 294 11.42 -3.88 14.64
N SER A 295 11.81 -2.61 14.65
CA SER A 295 11.55 -1.68 13.54
C SER A 295 12.61 -1.76 12.44
N LEU A 296 13.83 -2.19 12.74
CA LEU A 296 14.95 -2.18 11.81
C LEU A 296 14.67 -3.07 10.58
N GLY A 297 14.23 -4.31 10.80
CA GLY A 297 13.90 -5.25 9.73
C GLY A 297 12.82 -4.74 8.77
N PRO A 298 11.62 -4.34 9.26
CA PRO A 298 10.56 -3.78 8.44
C PRO A 298 10.95 -2.48 7.69
N VAL A 299 11.75 -1.60 8.28
CA VAL A 299 12.22 -0.37 7.60
C VAL A 299 13.13 -0.73 6.41
N LEU A 300 14.12 -1.61 6.61
CA LEU A 300 14.99 -2.08 5.52
C LEU A 300 14.20 -2.84 4.44
N LEU A 301 13.25 -3.69 4.84
CA LEU A 301 12.35 -4.38 3.92
C LEU A 301 11.55 -3.38 3.08
N THR A 302 11.06 -2.30 3.70
CA THR A 302 10.28 -1.26 3.01
C THR A 302 11.10 -0.61 1.91
N GLY A 303 12.34 -0.23 2.18
CA GLY A 303 13.21 0.35 1.14
C GLY A 303 13.63 -0.60 0.05
N PHE A 304 13.91 -1.84 0.43
CA PHE A 304 14.27 -2.85 -0.54
C PHE A 304 13.09 -3.22 -1.47
N ILE A 305 11.88 -3.38 -0.95
CA ILE A 305 10.73 -3.73 -1.79
C ILE A 305 10.22 -2.52 -2.59
N THR A 306 10.29 -1.30 -2.07
CA THR A 306 9.87 -0.08 -2.81
C THR A 306 10.80 0.25 -3.97
N THR A 307 12.12 0.14 -3.78
CA THR A 307 13.08 0.25 -4.90
C THR A 307 12.77 -0.76 -6.01
N LEU A 308 12.53 -2.03 -5.66
CA LEU A 308 12.18 -3.06 -6.63
C LEU A 308 10.79 -2.86 -7.24
N ALA A 309 9.81 -2.37 -6.48
CA ALA A 309 8.46 -2.10 -6.97
C ALA A 309 8.43 -0.93 -7.98
N THR A 310 9.26 0.10 -7.79
CA THR A 310 9.40 1.19 -8.77
C THR A 310 10.10 0.73 -10.04
N LEU A 311 11.09 -0.17 -9.94
CA LEU A 311 11.67 -0.86 -11.10
C LEU A 311 10.63 -1.72 -11.83
N ALA A 312 9.79 -2.44 -11.09
CA ALA A 312 8.69 -3.23 -11.65
C ALA A 312 7.64 -2.36 -12.35
N ALA A 313 7.40 -1.13 -11.88
CA ALA A 313 6.42 -0.20 -12.44
C ALA A 313 6.82 0.42 -13.79
N TRP A 314 7.97 0.05 -14.37
CA TRP A 314 8.44 0.59 -15.64
C TRP A 314 7.44 0.55 -16.80
N PRO A 315 6.57 -0.46 -16.96
CA PRO A 315 5.58 -0.49 -18.05
C PRO A 315 4.45 0.55 -17.91
N VAL A 316 4.31 1.21 -16.75
CA VAL A 316 3.24 2.17 -16.51
C VAL A 316 3.47 3.45 -17.33
N THR A 317 2.58 3.71 -18.29
CA THR A 317 2.62 4.89 -19.19
C THR A 317 1.54 5.92 -18.87
N ARG A 318 0.37 5.46 -18.39
CA ARG A 318 -0.76 6.31 -18.04
C ARG A 318 -0.45 7.12 -16.78
N ASP A 319 -0.59 8.44 -16.87
CA ASP A 319 -0.47 9.40 -15.76
C ASP A 319 0.75 9.13 -14.86
N SER A 320 1.91 8.90 -15.49
CA SER A 320 3.15 8.45 -14.83
C SER A 320 3.57 9.34 -13.65
N ARG A 321 3.39 10.67 -13.75
CA ARG A 321 3.69 11.62 -12.66
C ARG A 321 2.94 11.27 -11.38
N LEU A 322 1.62 11.12 -11.48
CA LEU A 322 0.77 10.83 -10.35
C LEU A 322 1.07 9.43 -9.80
N PHE A 323 1.26 8.44 -10.66
CA PHE A 323 1.63 7.09 -10.24
C PHE A 323 2.87 7.08 -9.34
N HIS A 324 3.96 7.72 -9.79
CA HIS A 324 5.22 7.69 -9.07
C HIS A 324 5.21 8.60 -7.83
N PHE A 325 4.49 9.72 -7.87
CA PHE A 325 4.23 10.53 -6.68
C PHE A 325 3.55 9.69 -5.59
N LEU A 326 2.50 8.95 -5.95
CA LEU A 326 1.77 8.11 -4.99
C LEU A 326 2.64 6.98 -4.45
N MET A 327 3.49 6.35 -5.28
CA MET A 327 4.43 5.33 -4.81
C MET A 327 5.43 5.88 -3.78
N LEU A 328 5.97 7.09 -4.01
CA LEU A 328 6.89 7.75 -3.07
C LEU A 328 6.17 8.28 -1.81
N ALA A 329 4.95 8.77 -1.94
CA ALA A 329 4.14 9.18 -0.79
C ALA A 329 3.81 7.99 0.12
N MET A 330 3.43 6.87 -0.48
CA MET A 330 3.25 5.62 0.24
C MET A 330 4.53 5.15 0.92
N TYR A 331 5.68 5.35 0.26
CA TYR A 331 6.96 4.94 0.82
C TYR A 331 7.28 5.67 2.15
N SER A 332 7.09 6.99 2.17
CA SER A 332 7.24 7.79 3.39
C SER A 332 6.27 7.36 4.49
N GLY A 333 4.99 7.16 4.17
CA GLY A 333 3.99 6.72 5.16
C GLY A 333 4.35 5.37 5.77
N GLN A 334 4.91 4.47 4.97
CA GLN A 334 5.35 3.16 5.43
C GLN A 334 6.52 3.25 6.41
N ILE A 335 7.59 3.97 6.07
CA ILE A 335 8.74 4.14 6.98
C ILE A 335 8.35 4.96 8.22
N GLY A 336 7.52 5.99 8.06
CA GLY A 336 7.03 6.82 9.15
C GLY A 336 6.31 5.99 10.21
N SER A 337 5.49 5.02 9.82
CA SER A 337 4.78 4.16 10.77
C SER A 337 5.69 3.24 11.59
N PHE A 338 6.80 2.76 11.02
CA PHE A 338 7.73 1.87 11.72
C PHE A 338 8.68 2.66 12.64
N SER A 339 8.92 3.93 12.33
CA SER A 339 9.85 4.80 13.07
C SER A 339 9.17 5.69 14.12
N SER A 340 7.85 5.88 14.06
CA SER A 340 7.13 6.76 14.99
C SER A 340 7.13 6.25 16.44
N ARG A 341 7.44 7.14 17.38
CA ARG A 341 7.38 6.93 18.84
C ARG A 341 6.33 7.77 19.55
N ASP A 342 5.56 8.52 18.80
CA ASP A 342 4.35 9.19 19.25
C ASP A 342 3.14 8.46 18.65
N LEU A 343 2.15 8.15 19.47
CA LEU A 343 0.98 7.36 19.06
C LEU A 343 0.12 8.07 18.01
N LEU A 344 0.05 9.41 18.07
CA LEU A 344 -0.67 10.20 17.07
C LEU A 344 0.14 10.32 15.77
N LEU A 345 1.46 10.44 15.87
CA LEU A 345 2.34 10.39 14.69
C LEU A 345 2.23 9.04 13.97
N PHE A 346 2.18 7.94 14.73
CA PHE A 346 1.92 6.60 14.20
C PHE A 346 0.59 6.57 13.43
N PHE A 347 -0.50 7.10 13.99
CA PHE A 347 -1.78 7.20 13.31
C PHE A 347 -1.73 8.05 12.03
N ILE A 348 -1.07 9.21 12.05
CA ILE A 348 -0.95 10.08 10.86
C ILE A 348 -0.20 9.35 9.74
N MET A 349 0.91 8.69 10.04
CA MET A 349 1.68 7.93 9.04
C MET A 349 0.93 6.70 8.55
N TRP A 350 0.15 6.05 9.43
CA TRP A 350 -0.73 4.92 9.11
C TRP A 350 -1.82 5.28 8.09
N GLU A 351 -2.43 6.47 8.24
CA GLU A 351 -3.46 7.00 7.34
C GLU A 351 -2.86 7.58 6.05
N LEU A 352 -1.67 8.17 6.13
CA LEU A 352 -0.99 8.77 4.98
C LEU A 352 -0.75 7.74 3.87
N GLU A 353 -0.56 6.47 4.20
CA GLU A 353 -0.43 5.36 3.25
C GLU A 353 -1.74 5.02 2.52
N LEU A 354 -2.90 5.18 3.17
CA LEU A 354 -4.19 4.72 2.64
C LEU A 354 -4.60 5.48 1.37
N ILE A 355 -4.34 6.79 1.34
CA ILE A 355 -4.71 7.66 0.21
C ILE A 355 -3.96 7.24 -1.08
N PRO A 356 -2.61 7.11 -1.08
CA PRO A 356 -1.87 6.54 -2.19
C PRO A 356 -2.37 5.18 -2.67
N VAL A 357 -2.60 4.23 -1.77
CA VAL A 357 -3.04 2.88 -2.14
C VAL A 357 -4.40 2.92 -2.83
N TYR A 358 -5.35 3.68 -2.28
CA TYR A 358 -6.68 3.84 -2.87
C TYR A 358 -6.61 4.40 -4.29
N LEU A 359 -5.79 5.43 -4.51
CA LEU A 359 -5.61 6.05 -5.82
C LEU A 359 -4.89 5.12 -6.81
N LEU A 360 -3.83 4.43 -6.37
CA LEU A 360 -3.12 3.45 -7.19
C LEU A 360 -4.04 2.32 -7.66
N LEU A 361 -4.91 1.82 -6.77
CA LEU A 361 -5.88 0.79 -7.10
C LEU A 361 -6.99 1.31 -8.02
N SER A 362 -7.62 2.45 -7.69
CA SER A 362 -8.78 2.96 -8.44
C SER A 362 -8.45 3.38 -9.87
N MET A 363 -7.23 3.90 -10.12
CA MET A 363 -6.81 4.39 -11.44
C MET A 363 -6.09 3.35 -12.30
N TRP A 364 -5.22 2.51 -11.73
CA TRP A 364 -4.41 1.52 -12.46
C TRP A 364 -4.79 0.06 -12.21
N GLY A 365 -5.81 -0.20 -11.39
CA GLY A 365 -6.33 -1.55 -11.17
C GLY A 365 -7.11 -2.11 -12.38
N GLY A 366 -7.52 -3.37 -12.25
CA GLY A 366 -8.23 -4.16 -13.24
C GLY A 366 -9.72 -3.82 -13.42
N LYS A 367 -10.50 -4.81 -13.87
CA LYS A 367 -11.90 -4.61 -14.27
C LYS A 367 -12.80 -4.16 -13.11
N LYS A 368 -12.59 -4.70 -11.90
CA LYS A 368 -13.40 -4.39 -10.70
C LYS A 368 -12.72 -3.38 -9.77
N ARG A 369 -11.75 -2.61 -10.27
CA ARG A 369 -10.92 -1.68 -9.49
C ARG A 369 -11.67 -0.73 -8.56
N LEU A 370 -12.78 -0.15 -9.02
CA LEU A 370 -13.55 0.80 -8.19
C LEU A 370 -14.20 0.10 -7.00
N TYR A 371 -14.77 -1.08 -7.21
CA TYR A 371 -15.35 -1.88 -6.13
C TYR A 371 -14.29 -2.27 -5.09
N SER A 372 -13.15 -2.79 -5.55
CA SER A 372 -12.05 -3.17 -4.68
C SER A 372 -11.46 -1.97 -3.93
N ALA A 373 -11.27 -0.82 -4.60
CA ALA A 373 -10.77 0.40 -3.98
C ALA A 373 -11.71 0.94 -2.90
N THR A 374 -13.02 0.99 -3.19
CA THR A 374 -14.01 1.43 -2.20
C THR A 374 -14.09 0.47 -1.01
N LYS A 375 -13.98 -0.85 -1.25
CA LYS A 375 -13.97 -1.84 -0.17
C LYS A 375 -12.71 -1.71 0.69
N PHE A 376 -11.55 -1.54 0.06
CA PHE A 376 -10.28 -1.33 0.74
C PHE A 376 -10.34 -0.13 1.70
N ILE A 377 -10.73 1.05 1.20
CA ILE A 377 -10.76 2.26 2.02
C ILE A 377 -11.80 2.18 3.13
N LEU A 378 -12.99 1.60 2.88
CA LEU A 378 -14.03 1.45 3.91
C LEU A 378 -13.58 0.54 5.05
N TYR A 379 -12.90 -0.56 4.75
CA TYR A 379 -12.37 -1.44 5.77
C TYR A 379 -11.25 -0.76 6.57
N THR A 380 -10.27 -0.19 5.86
CA THR A 380 -9.05 0.35 6.49
C THR A 380 -9.28 1.65 7.24
N ALA A 381 -9.99 2.62 6.65
CA ALA A 381 -10.38 3.86 7.33
C ALA A 381 -11.39 3.58 8.45
N GLY A 382 -12.32 2.63 8.25
CA GLY A 382 -13.23 2.20 9.31
C GLY A 382 -12.50 1.59 10.51
N GLY A 383 -11.46 0.80 10.25
CA GLY A 383 -10.60 0.24 11.30
C GLY A 383 -9.75 1.30 12.00
N SER A 384 -9.26 2.30 11.29
CA SER A 384 -8.40 3.33 11.86
C SER A 384 -9.11 4.33 12.77
N ILE A 385 -10.45 4.46 12.66
CA ILE A 385 -11.24 5.18 13.67
C ILE A 385 -11.03 4.57 15.07
N PHE A 386 -10.96 3.24 15.18
CA PHE A 386 -10.68 2.57 16.45
C PHE A 386 -9.24 2.78 16.92
N LEU A 387 -8.29 2.86 15.99
CA LEU A 387 -6.91 3.25 16.29
C LEU A 387 -6.86 4.65 16.89
N LEU A 388 -7.50 5.64 16.25
CA LEU A 388 -7.55 7.02 16.74
C LEU A 388 -8.23 7.11 18.11
N MET A 389 -9.36 6.41 18.30
CA MET A 389 -10.06 6.37 19.58
C MET A 389 -9.19 5.80 20.69
N GLY A 390 -8.44 4.73 20.42
CA GLY A 390 -7.47 4.16 21.36
C GLY A 390 -6.32 5.12 21.66
N VAL A 391 -5.74 5.76 20.64
CA VAL A 391 -4.64 6.72 20.78
C VAL A 391 -5.06 7.90 21.67
N LEU A 392 -6.22 8.50 21.37
CA LEU A 392 -6.75 9.61 22.17
C LEU A 392 -7.15 9.16 23.57
N GLY A 393 -7.74 7.98 23.70
CA GLY A 393 -8.12 7.41 25.00
C GLY A 393 -6.91 7.21 25.92
N VAL A 394 -5.83 6.63 25.39
CA VAL A 394 -4.55 6.45 26.10
C VAL A 394 -3.94 7.81 26.44
N GLY A 395 -3.88 8.73 25.47
CA GLY A 395 -3.18 10.02 25.65
C GLY A 395 -3.88 10.99 26.60
N LEU A 396 -5.20 10.85 26.79
CA LEU A 396 -5.99 11.66 27.73
C LEU A 396 -6.09 11.04 29.12
N TYR A 397 -5.58 9.82 29.31
CA TYR A 397 -5.72 9.10 30.56
C TYR A 397 -4.70 9.55 31.61
N GLY A 398 -5.16 9.74 32.85
CA GLY A 398 -4.35 9.81 34.07
C GLY A 398 -3.39 11.00 34.24
N SER A 399 -3.40 11.99 33.35
CA SER A 399 -2.52 13.16 33.42
C SER A 399 -3.29 14.47 33.23
N ASN A 400 -2.90 15.51 33.99
CA ASN A 400 -3.47 16.87 33.82
C ASN A 400 -3.10 17.48 32.46
N GLU A 401 -1.98 17.06 31.89
CA GLU A 401 -1.52 17.40 30.55
C GLU A 401 -1.56 16.14 29.67
N PRO A 402 -2.28 16.12 28.55
CA PRO A 402 -2.32 14.96 27.67
C PRO A 402 -0.93 14.65 27.12
N THR A 403 -0.53 13.38 27.12
CA THR A 403 0.76 12.94 26.57
C THR A 403 0.57 11.84 25.54
N LEU A 404 1.16 12.00 24.36
CA LEU A 404 1.06 11.05 23.24
C LEU A 404 2.37 10.27 22.99
N ASN A 405 3.37 10.52 23.82
CA ASN A 405 4.66 9.84 23.79
C ASN A 405 4.50 8.38 24.24
N PHE A 406 4.96 7.45 23.41
CA PHE A 406 4.80 6.01 23.65
C PHE A 406 5.47 5.55 24.94
N GLU A 407 6.68 6.03 25.23
CA GLU A 407 7.45 5.63 26.43
C GLU A 407 6.77 6.01 27.74
N THR A 408 6.09 7.16 27.77
CA THR A 408 5.34 7.58 28.96
C THR A 408 4.08 6.74 29.13
N SER A 409 3.39 6.42 28.04
CA SER A 409 2.19 5.57 28.07
C SER A 409 2.50 4.13 28.49
N VAL A 410 3.62 3.54 28.07
CA VAL A 410 4.03 2.18 28.48
C VAL A 410 4.32 2.07 29.99
N ASN A 411 4.81 3.15 30.61
CA ASN A 411 5.11 3.19 32.03
C ASN A 411 3.89 3.56 32.90
N GLN A 412 2.77 3.93 32.28
CA GLN A 412 1.55 4.27 32.97
C GLN A 412 0.73 3.01 33.29
N SER A 413 0.17 2.94 34.50
CA SER A 413 -0.73 1.85 34.88
C SER A 413 -2.18 2.17 34.49
N TYR A 414 -2.82 1.22 33.81
CA TYR A 414 -4.23 1.31 33.42
C TYR A 414 -5.06 0.32 34.25
N PRO A 415 -6.29 0.68 34.66
CA PRO A 415 -7.24 -0.28 35.20
C PRO A 415 -7.54 -1.35 34.16
N VAL A 416 -7.56 -2.62 34.55
CA VAL A 416 -7.71 -3.77 33.65
C VAL A 416 -8.91 -3.64 32.70
N ALA A 417 -10.05 -3.14 33.20
CA ALA A 417 -11.25 -2.94 32.37
C ALA A 417 -11.02 -1.94 31.23
N LEU A 418 -10.31 -0.85 31.50
CA LEU A 418 -10.00 0.19 30.52
C LEU A 418 -8.88 -0.28 29.57
N GLU A 419 -7.90 -1.02 30.08
CA GLU A 419 -6.87 -1.67 29.27
C GLU A 419 -7.48 -2.65 28.24
N ILE A 420 -8.48 -3.45 28.65
CA ILE A 420 -9.23 -4.34 27.76
C ILE A 420 -9.96 -3.57 26.66
N ILE A 421 -10.57 -2.42 26.98
CA ILE A 421 -11.29 -1.60 25.99
C ILE A 421 -10.31 -1.06 24.94
N PHE A 422 -9.18 -0.51 25.38
CA PHE A 422 -8.13 -0.04 24.46
C PHE A 422 -7.55 -1.18 23.62
N TYR A 423 -7.29 -2.32 24.24
CA TYR A 423 -6.79 -3.51 23.55
C TYR A 423 -7.73 -3.95 22.44
N ILE A 424 -9.04 -4.01 22.68
CA ILE A 424 -10.03 -4.39 21.65
C ILE A 424 -10.05 -3.35 20.52
N GLY A 425 -10.03 -2.05 20.84
CA GLY A 425 -10.01 -0.98 19.85
C GLY A 425 -8.80 -1.07 18.92
N PHE A 426 -7.60 -1.18 19.49
CA PHE A 426 -6.37 -1.38 18.73
C PHE A 426 -6.35 -2.72 17.99
N LEU A 427 -6.82 -3.80 18.61
CA LEU A 427 -6.93 -5.11 17.97
C LEU A 427 -7.81 -5.03 16.72
N ILE A 428 -8.95 -4.35 16.74
CA ILE A 428 -9.81 -4.20 15.55
C ILE A 428 -9.06 -3.48 14.44
N ALA A 429 -8.38 -2.38 14.73
CA ALA A 429 -7.61 -1.63 13.74
C ALA A 429 -6.50 -2.48 13.10
N PHE A 430 -5.73 -3.19 13.92
CA PHE A 430 -4.67 -4.07 13.44
C PHE A 430 -5.21 -5.32 12.76
N ALA A 431 -6.34 -5.86 13.20
CA ALA A 431 -7.03 -7.01 12.63
C ALA A 431 -7.63 -6.74 11.24
N VAL A 432 -7.82 -5.47 10.86
CA VAL A 432 -8.16 -5.13 9.48
C VAL A 432 -6.91 -5.18 8.61
N LYS A 433 -5.78 -4.55 9.00
CA LYS A 433 -4.54 -4.52 8.19
C LYS A 433 -3.82 -5.86 8.17
N LEU A 434 -3.59 -6.49 9.32
CA LEU A 434 -3.33 -7.92 9.38
C LEU A 434 -4.66 -8.61 9.18
N PRO A 435 -4.92 -9.32 8.08
CA PRO A 435 -6.23 -9.88 7.73
C PRO A 435 -6.66 -11.00 8.70
N ILE A 436 -6.98 -10.65 9.95
CA ILE A 436 -7.41 -11.59 10.99
C ILE A 436 -8.87 -11.95 10.69
N LEU A 437 -9.22 -13.24 10.78
CA LEU A 437 -10.60 -13.68 10.59
C LEU A 437 -11.52 -13.00 11.64
N PRO A 438 -12.63 -12.34 11.24
CA PRO A 438 -13.30 -12.32 9.93
C PRO A 438 -13.02 -11.09 9.02
N LEU A 439 -12.10 -10.21 9.40
CA LEU A 439 -11.87 -8.90 8.77
C LEU A 439 -10.94 -8.95 7.53
N HIS A 440 -10.71 -10.14 6.96
CA HIS A 440 -9.77 -10.37 5.85
C HIS A 440 -10.34 -10.13 4.44
N THR A 441 -11.67 -10.00 4.29
CA THR A 441 -12.32 -10.13 2.96
C THR A 441 -11.96 -9.03 1.94
N TRP A 442 -11.43 -7.89 2.38
CA TRP A 442 -10.97 -6.82 1.49
C TRP A 442 -9.68 -7.19 0.76
N LEU A 443 -8.82 -8.02 1.37
CA LEU A 443 -7.48 -8.31 0.89
C LEU A 443 -7.50 -9.07 -0.46
N PRO A 444 -8.22 -10.20 -0.63
CA PRO A 444 -8.24 -10.93 -1.90
C PRO A 444 -8.83 -10.11 -3.05
N ASP A 445 -9.81 -9.25 -2.79
CA ASP A 445 -10.39 -8.38 -3.82
C ASP A 445 -9.46 -7.25 -4.25
N THR A 446 -8.68 -6.71 -3.32
CA THR A 446 -7.68 -5.65 -3.56
C THR A 446 -6.52 -6.20 -4.37
N HIS A 447 -5.91 -7.31 -3.93
CA HIS A 447 -4.81 -7.97 -4.63
C HIS A 447 -5.22 -8.56 -5.99
N GLY A 448 -6.45 -9.04 -6.10
CA GLY A 448 -6.98 -9.59 -7.35
C GLY A 448 -7.02 -8.58 -8.50
N GLU A 449 -7.21 -7.29 -8.18
CA GLU A 449 -7.39 -6.23 -9.17
C GLU A 449 -6.20 -5.27 -9.24
N ALA A 450 -5.35 -5.17 -8.21
CA ALA A 450 -4.22 -4.23 -8.20
C ALA A 450 -3.16 -4.54 -9.28
N HIS A 451 -2.47 -3.48 -9.71
CA HIS A 451 -1.27 -3.58 -10.53
C HIS A 451 -0.15 -4.24 -9.72
N TYR A 452 0.70 -5.05 -10.37
CA TYR A 452 1.65 -5.91 -9.63
C TYR A 452 2.71 -5.14 -8.85
N SER A 453 3.16 -3.97 -9.33
CA SER A 453 4.06 -3.10 -8.57
C SER A 453 3.39 -2.57 -7.28
N THR A 454 2.09 -2.28 -7.33
CA THR A 454 1.32 -1.91 -6.13
C THR A 454 1.08 -3.13 -5.24
N CYS A 455 0.82 -4.31 -5.82
CA CYS A 455 0.70 -5.57 -5.06
C CYS A 455 1.98 -5.93 -4.31
N MET A 456 3.17 -5.63 -4.87
CA MET A 456 4.44 -5.85 -4.17
C MET A 456 4.47 -5.09 -2.84
N LEU A 457 3.94 -3.86 -2.82
CA LEU A 457 3.94 -2.99 -1.64
C LEU A 457 2.82 -3.36 -0.66
N LEU A 458 1.62 -3.64 -1.20
CA LEU A 458 0.50 -4.16 -0.41
C LEU A 458 0.85 -5.47 0.31
N ALA A 459 1.37 -6.44 -0.43
CA ALA A 459 1.68 -7.77 0.12
C ALA A 459 2.96 -7.72 0.94
N GLY A 460 3.96 -7.00 0.45
CA GLY A 460 5.31 -6.92 1.02
C GLY A 460 5.34 -6.15 2.33
N ILE A 461 4.62 -5.03 2.45
CA ILE A 461 4.79 -4.08 3.57
C ILE A 461 3.48 -3.80 4.31
N LEU A 462 2.38 -3.46 3.61
CA LEU A 462 1.14 -2.99 4.27
C LEU A 462 0.62 -3.99 5.31
N LEU A 463 0.63 -5.28 4.97
CA LEU A 463 0.24 -6.36 5.89
C LEU A 463 1.09 -6.39 7.17
N LYS A 464 2.38 -6.05 7.08
CA LYS A 464 3.36 -6.15 8.17
C LYS A 464 3.21 -5.02 9.17
N MET A 465 2.74 -3.85 8.73
CA MET A 465 2.45 -2.72 9.62
C MET A 465 1.40 -3.10 10.67
N GLY A 466 0.41 -3.92 10.30
CA GLY A 466 -0.55 -4.44 11.28
C GLY A 466 0.10 -5.34 12.33
N ALA A 467 1.04 -6.21 11.94
CA ALA A 467 1.75 -7.08 12.89
C ALA A 467 2.65 -6.28 13.80
N TYR A 468 3.36 -5.31 13.23
CA TYR A 468 4.16 -4.37 13.98
C TYR A 468 3.32 -3.60 15.01
N GLY A 469 2.15 -3.08 14.62
CA GLY A 469 1.21 -2.44 15.53
C GLY A 469 0.72 -3.38 16.64
N LEU A 470 0.45 -4.65 16.32
CA LEU A 470 0.01 -5.64 17.30
C LEU A 470 1.13 -5.97 18.32
N ILE A 471 2.38 -6.06 17.88
CA ILE A 471 3.52 -6.27 18.80
C ILE A 471 3.79 -5.01 19.64
N ARG A 472 3.81 -3.83 19.04
CA ARG A 472 4.12 -2.58 19.75
C ARG A 472 3.02 -2.09 20.67
N ILE A 473 1.82 -1.94 20.14
CA ILE A 473 0.74 -1.24 20.84
C ILE A 473 -0.10 -2.24 21.65
N ASN A 474 -0.32 -3.45 21.16
CA ASN A 474 -1.11 -4.42 21.93
C ASN A 474 -0.26 -5.21 22.93
N MET A 475 0.93 -5.68 22.54
CA MET A 475 1.78 -6.48 23.43
C MET A 475 2.65 -5.59 24.34
N GLU A 476 3.44 -4.65 23.80
CA GLU A 476 4.37 -3.83 24.61
C GLU A 476 3.65 -2.76 25.47
N LEU A 477 2.59 -2.11 24.99
CA LEU A 477 1.85 -1.07 25.75
C LEU A 477 0.75 -1.63 26.68
N LEU A 478 0.05 -2.71 26.31
CA LEU A 478 -1.10 -3.25 27.06
C LEU A 478 -0.88 -4.73 27.48
N PRO A 479 0.13 -5.01 28.34
CA PRO A 479 0.59 -6.37 28.61
C PRO A 479 -0.45 -7.23 29.36
N HIS A 480 -1.20 -6.68 30.33
CA HIS A 480 -2.17 -7.49 31.08
C HIS A 480 -3.34 -7.89 30.20
N ALA A 481 -3.87 -6.96 29.39
CA ALA A 481 -4.92 -7.26 28.43
C ALA A 481 -4.44 -8.26 27.37
N HIS A 482 -3.23 -8.08 26.84
CA HIS A 482 -2.64 -9.05 25.91
C HIS A 482 -2.56 -10.44 26.52
N SER A 483 -2.19 -10.53 27.80
CA SER A 483 -2.10 -11.81 28.49
C SER A 483 -3.45 -12.54 28.55
N ILE A 484 -4.57 -11.82 28.71
CA ILE A 484 -5.92 -12.38 28.73
C ILE A 484 -6.39 -12.80 27.32
N PHE A 485 -6.05 -12.01 26.30
CA PHE A 485 -6.47 -12.26 24.91
C PHE A 485 -5.57 -13.22 24.14
N SER A 486 -4.37 -13.52 24.64
CA SER A 486 -3.40 -14.43 24.01
C SER A 486 -4.01 -15.77 23.57
N PRO A 487 -4.78 -16.49 24.42
CA PRO A 487 -5.39 -17.76 24.00
C PRO A 487 -6.38 -17.60 22.85
N TRP A 488 -7.14 -16.49 22.83
CA TRP A 488 -8.08 -16.20 21.76
C TRP A 488 -7.38 -15.91 20.44
N LEU A 489 -6.29 -15.14 20.46
CA LEU A 489 -5.46 -14.90 19.26
C LEU A 489 -4.90 -16.21 18.69
N MET A 490 -4.51 -17.14 19.55
CA MET A 490 -3.99 -18.43 19.13
C MET A 490 -5.06 -19.29 18.45
N VAL A 491 -6.28 -19.32 19.00
CA VAL A 491 -7.42 -20.02 18.39
C VAL A 491 -7.80 -19.37 17.05
N VAL A 492 -7.84 -18.04 16.97
CA VAL A 492 -8.14 -17.34 15.71
C VAL A 492 -7.05 -17.60 14.67
N GLY A 493 -5.77 -17.55 15.04
CA GLY A 493 -4.65 -17.81 14.15
C GLY A 493 -4.66 -19.23 13.59
N THR A 494 -4.94 -20.23 14.43
CA THR A 494 -5.04 -21.64 13.99
C THR A 494 -6.20 -21.87 13.01
N ILE A 495 -7.39 -21.33 13.32
CA ILE A 495 -8.55 -21.38 12.42
C ILE A 495 -8.23 -20.65 11.11
N GLN A 496 -7.56 -19.50 11.18
CA GLN A 496 -7.18 -18.71 10.02
C GLN A 496 -6.27 -19.47 9.06
N ILE A 497 -5.29 -20.24 9.56
CA ILE A 497 -4.41 -21.06 8.70
C ILE A 497 -5.24 -22.07 7.88
N ILE A 498 -6.09 -22.86 8.54
CA ILE A 498 -6.91 -23.88 7.86
C ILE A 498 -7.92 -23.23 6.90
N TYR A 499 -8.62 -22.20 7.37
CA TYR A 499 -9.64 -21.52 6.58
C TYR A 499 -9.04 -20.86 5.33
N ALA A 500 -7.92 -20.15 5.46
CA ALA A 500 -7.28 -19.48 4.34
C ALA A 500 -6.68 -20.49 3.34
N ALA A 501 -6.09 -21.59 3.83
CA ALA A 501 -5.53 -22.62 2.96
C ALA A 501 -6.62 -23.37 2.17
N SER A 502 -7.73 -23.73 2.81
CA SER A 502 -8.87 -24.37 2.14
C SER A 502 -9.57 -23.46 1.14
N THR A 503 -9.76 -22.18 1.49
CA THR A 503 -10.35 -21.18 0.57
C THR A 503 -9.44 -20.84 -0.60
N SER A 504 -8.12 -20.84 -0.41
CA SER A 504 -7.12 -20.67 -1.48
C SER A 504 -7.29 -21.72 -2.57
N LEU A 505 -7.42 -23.00 -2.18
CA LEU A 505 -7.64 -24.11 -3.12
C LEU A 505 -8.92 -23.93 -3.95
N GLY A 506 -9.98 -23.40 -3.34
CA GLY A 506 -11.25 -23.10 -4.02
C GLY A 506 -11.20 -21.91 -4.99
N GLN A 507 -10.17 -21.05 -4.94
CA GLN A 507 -10.07 -19.90 -5.84
C GLN A 507 -9.61 -20.28 -7.24
N ARG A 508 -10.30 -19.75 -8.26
CA ARG A 508 -9.91 -19.90 -9.68
C ARG A 508 -9.03 -18.77 -10.21
N ASN A 509 -9.04 -17.61 -9.56
CA ASN A 509 -8.24 -16.46 -9.97
C ASN A 509 -6.83 -16.57 -9.35
N LEU A 510 -5.78 -16.49 -10.19
CA LEU A 510 -4.39 -16.63 -9.77
C LEU A 510 -4.01 -15.66 -8.65
N LYS A 511 -4.24 -14.36 -8.83
CA LYS A 511 -3.89 -13.33 -7.85
C LYS A 511 -4.66 -13.50 -6.54
N LYS A 512 -5.93 -13.93 -6.62
CA LYS A 512 -6.74 -14.21 -5.42
C LYS A 512 -6.25 -15.44 -4.66
N ARG A 513 -5.82 -16.50 -5.37
CA ARG A 513 -5.23 -17.69 -4.74
C ARG A 513 -3.97 -17.33 -3.94
N ILE A 514 -3.08 -16.52 -4.51
CA ILE A 514 -1.89 -16.00 -3.82
C ILE A 514 -2.26 -15.06 -2.64
N ALA A 515 -3.33 -14.27 -2.78
CA ALA A 515 -3.79 -13.44 -1.67
C ALA A 515 -4.27 -14.25 -0.46
N TYR A 516 -5.00 -15.35 -0.68
CA TYR A 516 -5.41 -16.24 0.41
C TYR A 516 -4.23 -17.01 1.02
N SER A 517 -3.19 -17.35 0.24
CA SER A 517 -1.96 -17.91 0.83
C SER A 517 -1.27 -16.90 1.75
N SER A 518 -1.30 -15.61 1.43
CA SER A 518 -0.83 -14.58 2.37
C SER A 518 -1.66 -14.54 3.65
N VAL A 519 -2.98 -14.70 3.57
CA VAL A 519 -3.85 -14.76 4.77
C VAL A 519 -3.49 -15.97 5.66
N SER A 520 -3.16 -17.13 5.09
CA SER A 520 -2.70 -18.28 5.90
C SER A 520 -1.36 -17.99 6.58
N HIS A 521 -0.42 -17.37 5.86
CA HIS A 521 0.90 -17.02 6.40
C HIS A 521 0.84 -16.00 7.55
N MET A 522 -0.10 -15.06 7.51
CA MET A 522 -0.36 -14.13 8.62
C MET A 522 -0.89 -14.84 9.88
N GLY A 523 -1.54 -16.01 9.73
CA GLY A 523 -1.99 -16.82 10.86
C GLY A 523 -0.84 -17.30 11.74
N PHE A 524 0.32 -17.65 11.16
CA PHE A 524 1.52 -18.00 11.92
C PHE A 524 2.07 -16.83 12.74
N ILE A 525 2.00 -15.60 12.21
CA ILE A 525 2.42 -14.39 12.95
C ILE A 525 1.55 -14.22 14.20
N LEU A 526 0.22 -14.36 14.09
CA LEU A 526 -0.68 -14.26 15.24
C LEU A 526 -0.37 -15.28 16.32
N ILE A 527 -0.08 -16.52 15.90
CA ILE A 527 0.26 -17.60 16.81
C ILE A 527 1.61 -17.34 17.50
N GLY A 528 2.60 -16.85 16.76
CA GLY A 528 3.90 -16.49 17.32
C GLY A 528 3.80 -15.38 18.37
N ILE A 529 3.04 -14.32 18.09
CA ILE A 529 2.78 -13.24 19.06
C ILE A 529 2.02 -13.79 20.28
N ALA A 530 1.00 -14.61 20.05
CA ALA A 530 0.19 -15.21 21.13
C ALA A 530 0.94 -16.24 21.99
N SER A 531 2.11 -16.71 21.56
CA SER A 531 2.88 -17.70 22.33
C SER A 531 3.51 -17.11 23.60
N ILE A 532 3.78 -15.79 23.63
CA ILE A 532 4.53 -15.09 24.69
C ILE A 532 5.81 -15.87 25.05
N THR A 533 6.60 -16.18 24.03
CA THR A 533 7.90 -16.84 24.15
C THR A 533 8.92 -16.12 23.28
N ASP A 534 10.19 -16.18 23.67
CA ASP A 534 11.28 -15.60 22.89
C ASP A 534 11.34 -16.23 21.49
N THR A 535 11.37 -17.56 21.42
CA THR A 535 11.40 -18.31 20.16
C THR A 535 10.18 -18.04 19.28
N GLY A 536 8.99 -17.95 19.85
CA GLY A 536 7.76 -17.68 19.10
C GLY A 536 7.64 -16.25 18.58
N LEU A 537 8.07 -15.24 19.36
CA LEU A 537 8.06 -13.84 18.93
C LEU A 537 9.14 -13.59 17.87
N ASN A 538 10.33 -14.15 18.04
CA ASN A 538 11.39 -14.15 17.02
C ASN A 538 10.93 -14.84 15.72
N GLY A 539 10.21 -15.96 15.82
CA GLY A 539 9.56 -16.60 14.67
C GLY A 539 8.53 -15.71 13.97
N ALA A 540 7.73 -14.95 14.72
CA ALA A 540 6.77 -13.99 14.16
C ALA A 540 7.47 -12.85 13.41
N ILE A 541 8.56 -12.31 13.96
CA ILE A 541 9.36 -11.25 13.32
C ILE A 541 10.02 -11.77 12.03
N LEU A 542 10.59 -12.96 12.07
CA LEU A 542 11.11 -13.61 10.87
C LEU A 542 10.01 -13.84 9.82
N GLN A 543 8.79 -14.19 10.23
CA GLN A 543 7.67 -14.39 9.31
C GLN A 543 7.21 -13.07 8.68
N ILE A 544 7.21 -11.96 9.44
CA ILE A 544 6.97 -10.59 8.94
C ILE A 544 7.94 -10.28 7.80
N ILE A 545 9.23 -10.56 7.97
CA ILE A 545 10.29 -10.27 6.99
C ILE A 545 10.26 -11.25 5.81
N SER A 546 10.21 -12.55 6.09
CA SER A 546 10.23 -13.65 5.11
C SER A 546 9.05 -13.57 4.15
N HIS A 547 7.82 -13.46 4.66
CA HIS A 547 6.64 -13.26 3.82
C HIS A 547 6.65 -11.87 3.15
N GLY A 548 7.42 -10.91 3.67
CA GLY A 548 7.81 -9.66 3.00
C GLY A 548 8.32 -9.90 1.59
N PHE A 549 9.40 -10.66 1.50
CA PHE A 549 10.06 -11.00 0.26
C PHE A 549 9.23 -11.96 -0.61
N ILE A 550 8.78 -13.08 -0.02
CA ILE A 550 8.09 -14.14 -0.78
C ILE A 550 6.77 -13.64 -1.38
N GLY A 551 5.97 -12.91 -0.59
CA GLY A 551 4.70 -12.33 -1.07
C GLY A 551 4.91 -11.35 -2.21
N ALA A 552 5.88 -10.43 -2.08
CA ALA A 552 6.21 -9.47 -3.13
C ALA A 552 6.64 -10.17 -4.43
N ALA A 553 7.49 -11.19 -4.35
CA ALA A 553 7.94 -11.95 -5.52
C ALA A 553 6.81 -12.72 -6.21
N LEU A 554 5.94 -13.42 -5.47
CA LEU A 554 4.83 -14.17 -6.05
C LEU A 554 3.83 -13.25 -6.76
N PHE A 555 3.50 -12.09 -6.17
CA PHE A 555 2.63 -11.10 -6.81
C PHE A 555 3.29 -10.43 -8.02
N PHE A 556 4.59 -10.18 -7.98
CA PHE A 556 5.35 -9.69 -9.12
C PHE A 556 5.28 -10.67 -10.30
N LEU A 557 5.61 -11.94 -10.06
CA LEU A 557 5.63 -12.99 -11.10
C LEU A 557 4.23 -13.31 -11.64
N ALA A 558 3.20 -13.31 -10.79
CA ALA A 558 1.81 -13.43 -11.23
C ALA A 558 1.36 -12.22 -12.07
N GLY A 559 1.94 -11.04 -11.82
CA GLY A 559 1.72 -9.83 -12.60
C GLY A 559 2.36 -9.89 -13.99
N THR A 560 3.63 -10.29 -14.05
CA THR A 560 4.37 -10.38 -15.31
C THR A 560 3.80 -11.48 -16.20
N SER A 561 3.35 -12.60 -15.64
CA SER A 561 2.64 -13.64 -16.42
C SER A 561 1.31 -13.12 -16.97
N TYR A 562 0.55 -12.36 -16.17
CA TYR A 562 -0.66 -11.70 -16.63
C TYR A 562 -0.40 -10.71 -17.77
N ASP A 563 0.70 -9.96 -17.76
CA ASP A 563 1.00 -8.99 -18.81
C ASP A 563 1.27 -9.64 -20.18
N ARG A 564 1.77 -10.88 -20.21
CA ARG A 564 2.03 -11.62 -21.45
C ARG A 564 0.82 -12.42 -21.92
N ILE A 565 0.17 -13.13 -21.00
CA ILE A 565 -0.89 -14.09 -21.34
C ILE A 565 -2.26 -13.40 -21.38
N ARG A 566 -2.44 -12.31 -20.60
CA ARG A 566 -3.70 -11.57 -20.41
C ARG A 566 -4.87 -12.41 -19.86
N LEU A 567 -4.57 -13.60 -19.35
CA LEU A 567 -5.51 -14.48 -18.64
C LEU A 567 -5.25 -14.40 -17.13
N VAL A 568 -6.32 -14.44 -16.33
CA VAL A 568 -6.25 -14.42 -14.85
C VAL A 568 -6.75 -15.74 -14.23
N TYR A 569 -7.56 -16.49 -14.96
CA TYR A 569 -8.20 -17.70 -14.49
C TYR A 569 -7.31 -18.92 -14.74
N LEU A 570 -7.11 -19.72 -13.70
CA LEU A 570 -6.25 -20.91 -13.73
C LEU A 570 -6.80 -21.99 -14.68
N ASP A 571 -8.12 -22.08 -14.85
CA ASP A 571 -8.79 -23.05 -15.74
C ASP A 571 -8.46 -22.83 -17.23
N GLU A 572 -7.98 -21.63 -17.58
CA GLU A 572 -7.61 -21.23 -18.93
C GLU A 572 -6.09 -21.21 -19.14
N MET A 573 -5.31 -21.37 -18.07
CA MET A 573 -3.85 -21.46 -18.10
C MET A 573 -3.40 -22.92 -18.22
N GLY A 574 -2.34 -23.17 -18.99
CA GLY A 574 -1.73 -24.49 -19.09
C GLY A 574 -0.58 -24.51 -20.09
N GLY A 575 0.48 -25.24 -19.79
CA GLY A 575 1.66 -25.35 -20.65
C GLY A 575 2.55 -24.10 -20.70
N VAL A 576 2.47 -23.19 -19.72
CA VAL A 576 3.28 -21.95 -19.68
C VAL A 576 4.78 -22.20 -19.52
N ALA A 577 5.19 -23.38 -19.06
CA ALA A 577 6.61 -23.71 -18.86
C ALA A 577 7.44 -23.69 -20.15
N ILE A 578 6.85 -24.09 -21.28
CA ILE A 578 7.53 -24.18 -22.57
C ILE A 578 7.88 -22.78 -23.12
N PRO A 579 6.92 -21.83 -23.24
CA PRO A 579 7.22 -20.50 -23.77
C PRO A 579 7.93 -19.57 -22.77
N MET A 580 7.80 -19.81 -21.46
CA MET A 580 8.32 -18.89 -20.42
C MET A 580 9.11 -19.63 -19.31
N PRO A 581 10.22 -20.32 -19.65
CA PRO A 581 10.96 -21.16 -18.71
C PRO A 581 11.60 -20.39 -17.54
N LYS A 582 12.03 -19.14 -17.73
CA LYS A 582 12.60 -18.33 -16.65
C LYS A 582 11.54 -17.90 -15.63
N ILE A 583 10.33 -17.56 -16.09
CA ILE A 583 9.21 -17.27 -15.17
C ILE A 583 8.78 -18.54 -14.45
N PHE A 584 8.77 -19.68 -15.14
CA PHE A 584 8.50 -20.98 -14.52
C PHE A 584 9.48 -21.31 -13.38
N THR A 585 10.78 -21.20 -13.63
CA THR A 585 11.82 -21.51 -12.62
C THR A 585 11.71 -20.60 -11.40
N MET A 586 11.58 -19.29 -11.62
CA MET A 586 11.43 -18.32 -10.53
C MET A 586 10.11 -18.48 -9.76
N PHE A 587 8.99 -18.67 -10.44
CA PHE A 587 7.71 -18.84 -9.77
C PHE A 587 7.70 -20.13 -8.94
N SER A 588 8.30 -21.20 -9.45
CA SER A 588 8.42 -22.46 -8.72
C SER A 588 9.34 -22.32 -7.51
N SER A 589 10.48 -21.62 -7.61
CA SER A 589 11.38 -21.42 -6.47
C SER A 589 10.73 -20.61 -5.33
N PHE A 590 10.02 -19.52 -5.65
CA PHE A 590 9.28 -18.76 -4.64
C PHE A 590 8.05 -19.50 -4.10
N SER A 591 7.42 -20.35 -4.92
CA SER A 591 6.36 -21.25 -4.44
C SER A 591 6.94 -22.22 -3.40
N MET A 592 8.11 -22.81 -3.65
CA MET A 592 8.80 -23.67 -2.68
C MET A 592 9.21 -22.93 -1.41
N ALA A 593 9.67 -21.67 -1.54
CA ALA A 593 9.96 -20.85 -0.37
C ALA A 593 8.70 -20.58 0.49
N SER A 594 7.56 -20.34 -0.14
CA SER A 594 6.27 -20.16 0.55
C SER A 594 5.70 -21.45 1.14
N LEU A 595 6.21 -22.61 0.72
CA LEU A 595 5.88 -23.94 1.25
C LEU A 595 6.69 -24.31 2.49
N ALA A 596 7.53 -23.41 3.00
CA ALA A 596 8.45 -23.70 4.08
C ALA A 596 9.40 -24.86 3.72
N LEU A 597 9.98 -24.84 2.51
CA LEU A 597 11.05 -25.78 2.14
C LEU A 597 12.32 -25.50 2.99
N PRO A 598 12.92 -26.52 3.65
CA PRO A 598 14.13 -26.33 4.45
C PRO A 598 15.27 -25.67 3.67
N GLY A 599 15.94 -24.69 4.28
CA GLY A 599 16.95 -23.84 3.64
C GLY A 599 16.39 -22.54 3.02
N MET A 600 15.08 -22.32 3.09
CA MET A 600 14.43 -21.04 2.75
C MET A 600 13.92 -20.34 4.01
N SER A 601 13.83 -19.00 3.98
CA SER A 601 13.41 -18.18 5.12
C SER A 601 12.03 -18.54 5.69
N GLY A 602 11.10 -19.00 4.85
CA GLY A 602 9.75 -19.41 5.28
C GLY A 602 9.76 -20.58 6.25
N PHE A 603 10.67 -21.55 6.05
CA PHE A 603 10.79 -22.72 6.92
C PHE A 603 11.22 -22.34 8.33
N VAL A 604 12.28 -21.53 8.45
CA VAL A 604 12.82 -21.16 9.76
C VAL A 604 11.78 -20.37 10.57
N ALA A 605 11.07 -19.46 9.92
CA ALA A 605 10.01 -18.67 10.56
C ALA A 605 8.86 -19.54 11.10
N GLU A 606 8.33 -20.45 10.29
CA GLU A 606 7.23 -21.34 10.70
C GLU A 606 7.65 -22.34 11.78
N VAL A 607 8.88 -22.88 11.70
CA VAL A 607 9.42 -23.81 12.71
C VAL A 607 9.64 -23.11 14.05
N LEU A 608 10.13 -21.87 14.07
CA LEU A 608 10.30 -21.11 15.32
C LEU A 608 8.96 -20.79 15.98
N VAL A 609 7.93 -20.45 15.20
CA VAL A 609 6.56 -20.29 15.72
C VAL A 609 6.04 -21.60 16.31
N PHE A 610 6.29 -22.72 15.63
CA PHE A 610 5.91 -24.04 16.11
C PHE A 610 6.59 -24.40 17.44
N LEU A 611 7.91 -24.16 17.54
CA LEU A 611 8.69 -24.37 18.77
C LEU A 611 8.28 -23.42 19.89
N GLY A 612 7.91 -22.17 19.57
CA GLY A 612 7.42 -21.20 20.54
C GLY A 612 6.18 -21.67 21.29
N ILE A 613 5.23 -22.30 20.61
CA ILE A 613 4.05 -22.85 21.30
C ILE A 613 4.42 -24.02 22.21
N ILE A 614 5.30 -24.92 21.75
CA ILE A 614 5.70 -26.09 22.53
C ILE A 614 6.40 -25.66 23.83
N THR A 615 7.27 -24.66 23.73
CA THR A 615 8.06 -24.14 24.86
C THR A 615 7.28 -23.19 25.78
N SER A 616 6.16 -22.63 25.32
CA SER A 616 5.35 -21.69 26.10
C SER A 616 4.93 -22.27 27.45
N GLN A 617 5.25 -21.60 28.56
CA GLN A 617 4.87 -22.10 29.89
C GLN A 617 3.40 -21.80 30.25
N LYS A 618 2.81 -20.80 29.60
CA LYS A 618 1.48 -20.26 29.90
C LYS A 618 0.32 -21.21 29.56
N TYR A 619 0.48 -22.05 28.55
CA TYR A 619 -0.60 -22.90 28.06
C TYR A 619 -0.57 -24.30 28.68
N LEU A 620 -1.76 -24.85 28.95
CA LEU A 620 -1.92 -26.23 29.40
C LEU A 620 -1.50 -27.22 28.29
N LEU A 621 -1.11 -28.43 28.69
CA LEU A 621 -0.60 -29.46 27.76
C LEU A 621 -1.63 -29.86 26.68
N MET A 622 -2.90 -30.05 27.06
CA MET A 622 -3.96 -30.46 26.12
C MET A 622 -4.23 -29.45 24.99
N PRO A 623 -4.47 -28.14 25.26
CA PRO A 623 -4.67 -27.16 24.19
C PRO A 623 -3.41 -26.96 23.33
N LYS A 624 -2.20 -27.08 23.91
CA LYS A 624 -0.95 -27.06 23.12
C LYS A 624 -0.93 -28.15 22.07
N ILE A 625 -1.22 -29.40 22.45
CA ILE A 625 -1.23 -30.55 21.53
C ILE A 625 -2.28 -30.36 20.43
N ALA A 626 -3.48 -29.86 20.77
CA ALA A 626 -4.52 -29.60 19.78
C ALA A 626 -4.10 -28.53 18.77
N ILE A 627 -3.50 -27.43 19.25
CA ILE A 627 -3.06 -26.31 18.41
C ILE A 627 -1.89 -26.70 17.51
N THR A 628 -0.90 -27.44 18.03
CA THR A 628 0.22 -27.91 17.22
C THR A 628 -0.22 -28.92 16.16
N PHE A 629 -1.16 -29.80 16.48
CA PHE A 629 -1.76 -30.71 15.50
C PHE A 629 -2.48 -29.96 14.37
N VAL A 630 -3.26 -28.93 14.72
CA VAL A 630 -3.96 -28.08 13.74
C VAL A 630 -2.97 -27.30 12.85
N MET A 631 -1.90 -26.75 13.41
CA MET A 631 -0.85 -26.10 12.62
C MET A 631 -0.15 -27.07 11.66
N ALA A 632 0.11 -28.31 12.10
CA ALA A 632 0.69 -29.33 11.24
C ALA A 632 -0.21 -29.64 10.02
N ILE A 633 -1.53 -29.70 10.22
CA ILE A 633 -2.49 -29.79 9.11
C ILE A 633 -2.36 -28.57 8.18
N GLY A 634 -2.25 -27.37 8.75
CA GLY A 634 -2.00 -26.14 8.02
C GLY A 634 -0.77 -26.22 7.11
N MET A 635 0.35 -26.69 7.65
CA MET A 635 1.59 -26.91 6.89
C MET A 635 1.45 -27.96 5.80
N ILE A 636 0.59 -28.97 5.96
CA ILE A 636 0.28 -29.95 4.90
C ILE A 636 -0.59 -29.34 3.80
N LEU A 637 -1.50 -28.43 4.16
CA LEU A 637 -2.37 -27.77 3.19
C LEU A 637 -1.60 -26.79 2.30
N THR A 638 -0.48 -26.21 2.75
CA THR A 638 0.32 -25.28 1.94
C THR A 638 0.84 -25.91 0.65
N PRO A 639 1.49 -27.11 0.64
CA PRO A 639 1.87 -27.84 -0.58
C PRO A 639 0.72 -28.06 -1.53
N ILE A 640 -0.44 -28.44 -0.99
CA ILE A 640 -1.58 -28.84 -1.79
C ILE A 640 -2.04 -27.68 -2.67
N TYR A 641 -2.21 -26.47 -2.14
CA TYR A 641 -2.68 -25.35 -2.96
C TYR A 641 -1.59 -24.70 -3.83
N LEU A 642 -0.32 -24.58 -3.37
CA LEU A 642 0.75 -23.97 -4.18
C LEU A 642 1.24 -24.90 -5.30
N LEU A 643 1.43 -26.20 -5.02
CA LEU A 643 1.84 -27.16 -6.05
C LEU A 643 0.70 -27.43 -7.04
N SER A 644 -0.56 -27.44 -6.59
CA SER A 644 -1.70 -27.51 -7.49
C SER A 644 -1.78 -26.28 -8.41
N MET A 645 -1.52 -25.09 -7.86
CA MET A 645 -1.43 -23.86 -8.64
C MET A 645 -0.29 -23.91 -9.67
N SER A 646 0.93 -24.27 -9.27
CA SER A 646 2.07 -24.37 -10.20
C SER A 646 1.83 -25.42 -11.28
N ARG A 647 1.25 -26.58 -10.92
CA ARG A 647 0.83 -27.62 -11.87
C ARG A 647 -0.16 -27.10 -12.91
N GLN A 648 -1.21 -26.40 -12.48
CA GLN A 648 -2.24 -25.87 -13.38
C GLN A 648 -1.66 -24.84 -14.36
N ILE A 649 -0.84 -23.91 -13.87
CA ILE A 649 -0.25 -22.85 -14.71
C ILE A 649 0.76 -23.42 -15.72
N PHE A 650 1.71 -24.21 -15.24
CA PHE A 650 2.91 -24.55 -16.02
C PHE A 650 2.80 -25.89 -16.75
N TYR A 651 2.19 -26.90 -16.12
CA TYR A 651 2.13 -28.27 -16.62
C TYR A 651 0.74 -28.68 -17.13
N GLY A 652 -0.24 -27.78 -17.10
CA GLY A 652 -1.60 -28.05 -17.54
C GLY A 652 -1.67 -28.53 -19.00
N TYR A 653 -2.47 -29.57 -19.25
CA TYR A 653 -2.63 -30.19 -20.58
C TYR A 653 -3.37 -29.30 -21.58
N LYS A 654 -4.19 -28.37 -21.08
CA LYS A 654 -4.95 -27.44 -21.91
C LYS A 654 -4.04 -26.27 -22.28
N LEU A 655 -3.43 -26.37 -23.46
CA LEU A 655 -2.63 -25.28 -24.03
C LEU A 655 -3.49 -24.02 -24.15
N PHE A 656 -2.97 -22.89 -23.68
CA PHE A 656 -3.64 -21.61 -23.89
C PHE A 656 -3.60 -21.27 -25.38
N ASN A 657 -4.77 -21.19 -26.03
CA ASN A 657 -4.88 -20.71 -27.40
C ASN A 657 -4.77 -19.17 -27.40
N THR A 658 -3.55 -18.64 -27.38
CA THR A 658 -3.36 -17.22 -27.65
C THR A 658 -3.37 -16.96 -29.16
N PRO A 659 -4.12 -15.95 -29.65
CA PRO A 659 -4.06 -15.53 -31.05
C PRO A 659 -2.72 -14.89 -31.44
N ASN A 660 -1.86 -14.56 -30.47
CA ASN A 660 -0.53 -13.97 -30.69
C ASN A 660 0.58 -15.02 -30.61
N SER A 661 1.34 -15.14 -31.70
CA SER A 661 2.45 -16.09 -31.90
C SER A 661 3.78 -15.68 -31.25
N TYR A 662 3.84 -14.58 -30.47
CA TYR A 662 5.08 -14.08 -29.88
C TYR A 662 4.94 -13.84 -28.38
N VAL A 663 4.84 -14.92 -27.59
CA VAL A 663 4.99 -14.86 -26.13
C VAL A 663 6.49 -14.80 -25.83
N PHE A 664 6.96 -13.66 -25.33
CA PHE A 664 8.32 -13.52 -24.83
C PHE A 664 8.39 -14.00 -23.37
N ASP A 665 9.52 -14.59 -22.98
CA ASP A 665 9.86 -14.91 -21.59
C ASP A 665 10.29 -13.66 -20.80
N SER A 666 10.93 -13.82 -19.64
CA SER A 666 11.36 -12.69 -18.82
C SER A 666 12.47 -11.85 -19.48
N GLY A 667 12.28 -10.53 -19.39
CA GLY A 667 13.32 -9.57 -19.71
C GLY A 667 14.39 -9.49 -18.60
N PRO A 668 15.57 -8.92 -18.86
CA PRO A 668 16.65 -8.80 -17.87
C PRO A 668 16.22 -8.05 -16.60
N ARG A 669 15.33 -7.06 -16.74
CA ARG A 669 14.73 -6.33 -15.61
C ARG A 669 13.92 -7.25 -14.69
N GLU A 670 13.06 -8.09 -15.26
CA GLU A 670 12.17 -8.96 -14.48
C GLU A 670 12.97 -10.05 -13.78
N LEU A 671 13.98 -10.58 -14.45
CA LEU A 671 14.94 -11.51 -13.87
C LEU A 671 15.73 -10.86 -12.72
N PHE A 672 16.26 -9.64 -12.91
CA PHE A 672 16.97 -8.91 -11.86
C PHE A 672 16.12 -8.68 -10.61
N VAL A 673 14.87 -8.22 -10.76
CA VAL A 673 13.94 -8.04 -9.63
C VAL A 673 13.71 -9.36 -8.90
N SER A 674 13.52 -10.45 -9.63
CA SER A 674 13.24 -11.77 -9.05
C SER A 674 14.46 -12.35 -8.32
N ILE A 675 15.65 -12.29 -8.92
CA ILE A 675 16.91 -12.73 -8.30
C ILE A 675 17.20 -11.92 -7.05
N SER A 676 17.03 -10.60 -7.11
CA SER A 676 17.32 -9.70 -5.98
C SER A 676 16.47 -10.07 -4.75
N ILE A 677 15.19 -10.42 -4.93
CA ILE A 677 14.33 -10.87 -3.82
C ILE A 677 14.69 -12.29 -3.36
N PHE A 678 15.16 -13.14 -4.27
CA PHE A 678 15.48 -14.53 -3.95
C PHE A 678 16.72 -14.68 -3.06
N ILE A 679 17.72 -13.80 -3.23
CA ILE A 679 18.97 -13.84 -2.45
C ILE A 679 18.70 -13.71 -0.93
N PRO A 680 17.96 -12.70 -0.42
CA PRO A 680 17.59 -12.63 0.99
C PRO A 680 16.78 -13.83 1.48
N VAL A 681 15.90 -14.40 0.65
CA VAL A 681 15.07 -15.57 1.03
C VAL A 681 15.94 -16.80 1.31
N ILE A 682 16.95 -17.07 0.49
CA ILE A 682 17.92 -18.14 0.75
C ILE A 682 18.86 -17.76 1.90
N GLY A 683 19.37 -16.53 1.89
CA GLY A 683 20.34 -16.07 2.89
C GLY A 683 19.81 -16.21 4.32
N ILE A 684 18.58 -15.74 4.56
CA ILE A 684 17.90 -15.88 5.86
C ILE A 684 17.56 -17.35 6.16
N GLY A 685 17.26 -18.15 5.13
CA GLY A 685 16.98 -19.58 5.29
C GLY A 685 18.21 -20.41 5.68
N MET A 686 19.39 -20.06 5.18
CA MET A 686 20.66 -20.71 5.51
C MET A 686 21.27 -20.20 6.81
N TYR A 687 21.15 -18.89 7.09
CA TYR A 687 21.71 -18.26 8.27
C TYR A 687 20.70 -17.27 8.88
N PRO A 688 19.76 -17.76 9.71
CA PRO A 688 18.69 -16.92 10.29
C PRO A 688 19.19 -15.95 11.36
N ASP A 689 20.33 -16.25 12.00
CA ASP A 689 20.94 -15.40 13.02
C ASP A 689 21.24 -13.98 12.51
N PHE A 690 21.45 -13.81 11.20
CA PHE A 690 21.59 -12.49 10.59
C PHE A 690 20.42 -11.55 10.87
N VAL A 691 19.20 -12.08 10.95
CA VAL A 691 18.00 -11.29 11.26
C VAL A 691 17.65 -11.38 12.74
N LEU A 692 17.82 -12.55 13.35
CA LEU A 692 17.48 -12.75 14.77
C LEU A 692 18.35 -11.91 15.70
N SER A 693 19.65 -11.77 15.41
CA SER A 693 20.56 -10.91 16.19
C SER A 693 20.08 -9.46 16.27
N LEU A 694 19.27 -9.00 15.33
CA LEU A 694 18.70 -7.66 15.35
C LEU A 694 17.56 -7.51 16.36
N SER A 695 16.83 -8.60 16.68
CA SER A 695 15.59 -8.54 17.46
C SER A 695 15.67 -9.15 18.85
N VAL A 696 16.62 -10.04 19.13
CA VAL A 696 16.70 -10.83 20.37
C VAL A 696 16.64 -9.95 21.63
N ASP A 697 17.52 -8.96 21.75
CA ASP A 697 17.60 -8.14 22.97
C ASP A 697 16.32 -7.35 23.24
N LYS A 698 15.67 -6.88 22.17
CA LYS A 698 14.39 -6.18 22.29
C LYS A 698 13.24 -7.12 22.61
N VAL A 699 13.23 -8.33 22.04
CA VAL A 699 12.23 -9.36 22.36
C VAL A 699 12.32 -9.76 23.82
N GLU A 700 13.54 -9.94 24.34
CA GLU A 700 13.75 -10.22 25.76
C GLU A 700 13.23 -9.09 26.66
N GLY A 701 13.51 -7.83 26.31
CA GLY A 701 12.99 -6.66 27.03
C GLY A 701 11.46 -6.50 27.00
N ILE A 702 10.78 -7.00 25.95
CA ILE A 702 9.30 -7.02 25.92
C ILE A 702 8.78 -8.16 26.81
N LEU A 703 9.42 -9.33 26.76
CA LEU A 703 8.98 -10.50 27.51
C LEU A 703 9.24 -10.39 29.01
N SER A 704 10.28 -9.67 29.44
CA SER A 704 10.55 -9.44 30.86
C SER A 704 9.37 -8.78 31.58
N ASN A 705 8.60 -7.94 30.88
CA ASN A 705 7.39 -7.29 31.42
C ASN A 705 6.26 -8.28 31.74
N TYR A 706 6.28 -9.50 31.19
CA TYR A 706 5.27 -10.53 31.43
C TYR A 706 5.65 -11.51 32.56
N PHE A 707 6.94 -11.63 32.88
CA PHE A 707 7.43 -12.58 33.89
C PHE A 707 7.80 -11.91 35.21
N TYR A 708 8.18 -10.62 35.20
CA TYR A 708 8.70 -9.90 36.37
C TYR A 708 7.81 -8.77 36.91
N ARG A 709 6.65 -8.51 36.29
CA ARG A 709 5.54 -7.72 36.85
C ARG A 709 4.37 -8.63 37.15
#